data_AF-A0A081CM55-F1
#
_entry.id   AF-A0A081CM55-F1
#
_cell.length_a   1.000
_cell.length_b   1.000
_cell.length_c   1.000
_cell.angle_alpha   90.00
_cell.angle_beta   90.00
_cell.angle_gamma   90.00
#
_symmetry.space_group_name_H-M   'P 1'
#
loop_
_entity.id
_entity.type
_entity.pdbx_description
1 polymer ?
#
loop_
_entity_poly.entity_id
_entity_poly.type
_entity_poly.pdbx_seq_one_letter_code
_entity_poly.pdbx_strand_id
1 'polypeptide(L)'
;MAAFSTTDEAILTAPLELDPLAQSATASSSGRSIYHVYDIVSTAAKIHSGRFQRVALQFPDEALVDSVPVYWALRHQVRSLIRNASSSDADSASSSPSPLPDFYILADTSYGGCCVDEVAAKHVDADLVVHFGHACLSATARLPVIYVFTKQPLTSVSEAAQALAAHAKNNILEQSSSGSHPSALVFTYDVSWHHVAQDVFEATQLALIQHGISLPFVRTHVDLRTNYEDKLVNRTSRAAVQTSIRADACACTSSRTSLASTCCGATSSSSCAPSSTCPSATATSSSASAPYSPTTHAADDARSDRDSHPLGAARSVTLPQGIDHTQCGYLYLGPESLSLTNLLLTLGPSTPLVSYDPIRSTARVETGSTNRLLMKRYASVLKARDASVVGLLVGTLGVHSYLPLLQHLRALLTSRKSARKVYTISVGKLNPAKLANFQEIDVFVLVACPENTLVDSKEFFRPIVTPFEMQLAVNAAERQQRGEEGVDWSGKYVLDLDKLVPPHLRDAHDHKDLLARINEVELDDDTHASAQVHDEEHDREEEEEDDDDDDRPHFSLVSGTYVHRRKFHGNSRTTHSLGGATDPADQALQLASAQGGTQENSVMMRNPATGEVTTVLESASLQHVGQRAWQGLEQRIGLDEPSMLEEGRQGIAKGYKDAGGQGHTM
;
A
#
# COMPACT_ATOMS: atom_id res chain seq x y z
N MET A 1 -34.78 -15.14 -6.41
CA MET A 1 -34.03 -13.91 -6.04
C MET A 1 -33.27 -13.47 -7.28
N ALA A 2 -33.07 -12.17 -7.51
CA ALA A 2 -32.22 -11.72 -8.62
C ALA A 2 -30.75 -12.09 -8.35
N ALA A 3 -29.95 -12.24 -9.41
CA ALA A 3 -28.53 -12.56 -9.28
C ALA A 3 -27.76 -11.39 -8.64
N PHE A 4 -26.67 -11.70 -7.91
CA PHE A 4 -25.84 -10.70 -7.23
C PHE A 4 -24.91 -9.89 -8.16
N SER A 5 -25.03 -10.06 -9.48
CA SER A 5 -24.41 -9.14 -10.44
C SER A 5 -25.35 -7.96 -10.66
N THR A 6 -24.84 -6.74 -10.45
CA THR A 6 -25.41 -5.57 -11.13
C THR A 6 -25.39 -5.82 -12.64
N THR A 7 -26.38 -5.28 -13.36
CA THR A 7 -26.28 -5.18 -14.82
C THR A 7 -25.19 -4.18 -15.18
N ASP A 8 -24.51 -4.37 -16.32
CA ASP A 8 -23.43 -3.47 -16.75
C ASP A 8 -23.92 -2.01 -16.88
N GLU A 9 -25.16 -1.83 -17.32
CA GLU A 9 -25.86 -0.54 -17.35
C GLU A 9 -25.99 0.12 -15.97
N ALA A 10 -26.23 -0.66 -14.90
CA ALA A 10 -26.27 -0.15 -13.54
C ALA A 10 -24.90 0.30 -13.02
N ILE A 11 -23.80 -0.22 -13.57
CA ILE A 11 -22.44 0.25 -13.27
C ILE A 11 -22.18 1.60 -13.98
N LEU A 12 -22.64 1.74 -15.22
CA LEU A 12 -22.50 2.97 -16.01
C LEU A 12 -23.43 4.12 -15.56
N THR A 13 -24.54 3.80 -14.90
CA THR A 13 -25.54 4.78 -14.41
C THR A 13 -25.47 5.03 -12.90
N ALA A 14 -24.60 4.33 -12.17
CA ALA A 14 -24.39 4.56 -10.75
C ALA A 14 -23.89 6.01 -10.51
N PRO A 15 -24.56 6.83 -9.68
CA PRO A 15 -24.04 8.12 -9.29
C PRO A 15 -22.79 7.91 -8.43
N LEU A 16 -21.67 8.49 -8.84
CA LEU A 16 -20.44 8.46 -8.05
C LEU A 16 -20.59 9.42 -6.85
N GLU A 17 -20.56 8.88 -5.63
CA GLU A 17 -20.53 9.70 -4.42
C GLU A 17 -19.15 10.33 -4.25
N LEU A 18 -19.03 11.59 -4.68
CA LEU A 18 -17.84 12.43 -4.53
C LEU A 18 -17.84 13.10 -3.16
N ASP A 19 -16.67 13.24 -2.52
CA ASP A 19 -16.54 14.01 -1.28
C ASP A 19 -16.74 15.52 -1.57
N PRO A 20 -17.77 16.19 -0.99
CA PRO A 20 -17.96 17.63 -1.18
C PRO A 20 -16.79 18.47 -0.69
N LEU A 21 -16.05 18.00 0.32
CA LEU A 21 -14.87 18.69 0.85
C LEU A 21 -13.73 18.63 -0.16
N ALA A 22 -13.30 17.45 -0.60
CA ALA A 22 -12.29 17.30 -1.66
C ALA A 22 -12.71 18.00 -2.97
N GLN A 23 -13.98 17.95 -3.35
CA GLN A 23 -14.50 18.68 -4.51
C GLN A 23 -14.32 20.20 -4.35
N SER A 24 -14.56 20.77 -3.17
CA SER A 24 -14.35 22.21 -2.91
C SER A 24 -12.87 22.66 -2.98
N ALA A 25 -11.91 21.74 -2.92
CA ALA A 25 -10.50 22.05 -3.15
C ALA A 25 -10.12 22.20 -4.63
N THR A 26 -10.92 21.65 -5.56
CA THR A 26 -10.66 21.69 -7.01
C THR A 26 -10.65 23.12 -7.56
N ALA A 27 -9.94 23.33 -8.66
CA ALA A 27 -9.94 24.62 -9.35
C ALA A 27 -11.30 24.88 -10.02
N SER A 28 -11.91 23.85 -10.63
CA SER A 28 -13.24 23.93 -11.23
C SER A 28 -14.34 24.32 -10.23
N SER A 29 -14.34 23.77 -9.00
CA SER A 29 -15.35 24.13 -7.99
C SER A 29 -15.08 25.48 -7.33
N SER A 30 -13.82 25.77 -6.98
CA SER A 30 -13.47 26.96 -6.19
C SER A 30 -13.15 28.22 -7.00
N GLY A 31 -13.06 28.13 -8.34
CA GLY A 31 -12.65 29.23 -9.22
C GLY A 31 -11.19 29.69 -9.05
N ARG A 32 -10.41 28.99 -8.23
CA ARG A 32 -8.99 29.31 -7.96
C ARG A 32 -8.11 28.89 -9.14
N SER A 33 -7.05 29.64 -9.41
CA SER A 33 -6.13 29.37 -10.54
C SER A 33 -5.50 27.97 -10.43
N ILE A 34 -5.56 27.19 -11.52
CA ILE A 34 -4.97 25.83 -11.58
C ILE A 34 -3.47 25.83 -11.22
N TYR A 35 -2.76 26.93 -11.53
CA TYR A 35 -1.34 27.10 -11.20
C TYR A 35 -1.07 27.12 -9.70
N HIS A 36 -2.02 27.61 -8.90
CA HIS A 36 -1.94 27.66 -7.44
C HIS A 36 -2.55 26.42 -6.77
N VAL A 37 -3.64 25.87 -7.31
CA VAL A 37 -4.29 24.67 -6.75
C VAL A 37 -3.41 23.43 -6.94
N TYR A 38 -2.76 23.28 -8.10
CA TYR A 38 -1.99 22.09 -8.47
C TYR A 38 -0.47 22.32 -8.53
N ASP A 39 0.01 23.42 -7.92
CA ASP A 39 1.44 23.83 -7.82
C ASP A 39 2.27 23.63 -9.08
N ILE A 40 1.66 23.91 -10.23
CA ILE A 40 2.15 23.60 -11.59
C ILE A 40 3.62 24.00 -11.80
N VAL A 41 4.02 25.16 -11.26
CA VAL A 41 5.39 25.69 -11.38
C VAL A 41 6.42 24.84 -10.61
N SER A 42 6.10 24.45 -9.38
CA SER A 42 6.96 23.61 -8.52
C SER A 42 7.05 22.18 -9.08
N THR A 43 5.89 21.62 -9.45
CA THR A 43 5.78 20.29 -10.06
C THR A 43 6.56 20.22 -11.38
N ALA A 44 6.43 21.22 -12.26
CA ALA A 44 7.20 21.29 -13.51
C ALA A 44 8.72 21.44 -13.26
N ALA A 45 9.14 22.19 -12.24
CA ALA A 45 10.55 22.32 -11.89
C ALA A 45 11.15 21.00 -11.39
N LYS A 46 10.42 20.24 -10.57
CA LYS A 46 10.80 18.88 -10.13
C LYS A 46 10.85 17.88 -11.30
N ILE A 47 9.86 17.90 -12.19
CA ILE A 47 9.86 17.07 -13.41
C ILE A 47 11.10 17.36 -14.28
N HIS A 48 11.43 18.63 -14.45
CA HIS A 48 12.59 19.06 -15.24
C HIS A 48 13.93 18.64 -14.59
N SER A 49 14.09 18.81 -13.27
CA SER A 49 15.35 18.46 -12.58
C SER A 49 15.59 16.95 -12.53
N GLY A 50 14.55 16.13 -12.35
CA GLY A 50 14.67 14.67 -12.34
C GLY A 50 14.87 14.02 -13.72
N ARG A 51 14.76 14.80 -14.82
CA ARG A 51 14.94 14.34 -16.22
C ARG A 51 14.08 13.12 -16.57
N PHE A 52 12.82 13.14 -16.14
CA PHE A 52 11.85 12.08 -16.44
C PHE A 52 11.44 12.07 -17.92
N GLN A 53 10.91 10.94 -18.40
CA GLN A 53 10.51 10.76 -19.80
C GLN A 53 9.01 10.46 -19.97
N ARG A 54 8.40 9.73 -19.04
CA ARG A 54 6.98 9.32 -19.07
C ARG A 54 6.37 9.55 -17.69
N VAL A 55 5.61 10.63 -17.57
CA VAL A 55 5.05 11.11 -16.30
C VAL A 55 3.58 10.70 -16.22
N ALA A 56 3.25 9.83 -15.25
CA ALA A 56 1.87 9.53 -14.91
C ALA A 56 1.30 10.65 -14.02
N LEU A 57 0.06 11.07 -14.27
CA LEU A 57 -0.68 12.05 -13.50
C LEU A 57 -1.89 11.35 -12.85
N GLN A 58 -1.82 11.11 -11.54
CA GLN A 58 -2.89 10.49 -10.75
C GLN A 58 -3.72 11.58 -10.08
N PHE A 59 -5.02 11.62 -10.37
CA PHE A 59 -5.99 12.52 -9.75
C PHE A 59 -6.99 11.71 -8.90
N PRO A 60 -7.50 12.25 -7.78
CA PRO A 60 -8.68 11.72 -7.12
C PRO A 60 -9.91 11.96 -8.00
N ASP A 61 -10.96 11.17 -7.77
CA ASP A 61 -12.16 11.13 -8.59
C ASP A 61 -12.84 12.53 -8.70
N GLU A 62 -12.77 13.35 -7.65
CA GLU A 62 -13.26 14.74 -7.62
C GLU A 62 -12.52 15.68 -8.58
N ALA A 63 -11.21 15.46 -8.78
CA ALA A 63 -10.32 16.35 -9.52
C ALA A 63 -10.13 15.95 -10.99
N LEU A 64 -10.74 14.86 -11.45
CA LEU A 64 -10.67 14.41 -12.85
C LEU A 64 -11.12 15.48 -13.86
N VAL A 65 -12.03 16.39 -13.46
CA VAL A 65 -12.49 17.52 -14.28
C VAL A 65 -11.34 18.49 -14.61
N ASP A 66 -10.42 18.74 -13.67
CA ASP A 66 -9.29 19.65 -13.85
C ASP A 66 -8.06 18.98 -14.53
N SER A 67 -8.12 17.66 -14.78
CA SER A 67 -6.98 16.88 -15.28
C SER A 67 -6.44 17.36 -16.64
N VAL A 68 -7.32 17.71 -17.58
CA VAL A 68 -6.93 18.19 -18.92
C VAL A 68 -6.34 19.61 -18.88
N PRO A 69 -6.93 20.60 -18.17
CA PRO A 69 -6.26 21.87 -17.87
C PRO A 69 -4.87 21.71 -17.23
N VAL A 70 -4.74 20.85 -16.21
CA VAL A 70 -3.48 20.59 -15.49
C VAL A 70 -2.42 19.97 -16.42
N TYR A 71 -2.80 18.99 -17.24
CA TYR A 71 -1.93 18.39 -18.27
C TYR A 71 -1.31 19.46 -19.18
N TRP A 72 -2.12 20.36 -19.74
CA TRP A 72 -1.63 21.39 -20.66
C TRP A 72 -0.74 22.42 -19.97
N ALA A 73 -1.07 22.80 -18.73
CA ALA A 73 -0.28 23.74 -17.94
C ALA A 73 1.10 23.17 -17.56
N LEU A 74 1.17 21.92 -17.09
CA LEU A 74 2.44 21.23 -16.83
C LEU A 74 3.29 21.10 -18.10
N ARG A 75 2.68 20.62 -19.20
CA ARG A 75 3.38 20.41 -20.48
C ARG A 75 3.94 21.72 -21.05
N HIS A 76 3.18 22.83 -20.92
CA HIS A 76 3.66 24.16 -21.28
C HIS A 76 4.81 24.63 -20.38
N GLN A 77 4.68 24.47 -19.05
CA GLN A 77 5.67 24.94 -18.09
C GLN A 77 7.00 24.19 -18.21
N VAL A 78 6.98 22.85 -18.35
CA VAL A 78 8.20 22.05 -18.58
C VAL A 78 8.85 22.40 -19.93
N ARG A 79 8.06 22.60 -21.00
CA ARG A 79 8.60 23.10 -22.29
C ARG A 79 9.28 24.46 -22.16
N SER A 80 8.74 25.35 -21.32
CA SER A 80 9.34 26.66 -21.05
C SER A 80 10.69 26.52 -20.33
N LEU A 81 10.78 25.65 -19.31
CA LEU A 81 12.02 25.37 -18.58
C LEU A 81 13.12 24.80 -19.48
N ILE A 82 12.79 23.79 -20.30
CA ILE A 82 13.74 23.18 -21.26
C ILE A 82 14.30 24.23 -22.23
N ARG A 83 13.43 25.07 -22.81
CA ARG A 83 13.84 26.14 -23.73
C ARG A 83 14.75 27.15 -23.04
N ASN A 84 14.43 27.56 -21.81
CA ASN A 84 15.22 28.54 -21.08
C ASN A 84 16.62 27.97 -20.74
N ALA A 85 16.72 26.70 -20.33
CA ALA A 85 18.01 26.03 -20.13
C ALA A 85 18.84 25.96 -21.43
N SER A 86 18.21 25.64 -22.57
CA SER A 86 18.90 25.66 -23.86
C SER A 86 19.40 27.04 -24.32
N SER A 87 18.99 28.13 -23.63
CA SER A 87 19.45 29.50 -23.91
C SER A 87 20.59 29.99 -23.02
N SER A 88 20.93 29.29 -21.92
CA SER A 88 22.11 29.61 -21.11
C SER A 88 23.39 28.91 -21.61
N ASP A 89 23.25 27.74 -22.23
CA ASP A 89 24.39 26.85 -22.53
C ASP A 89 24.89 27.01 -23.99
N ALA A 90 24.78 28.22 -24.54
CA ALA A 90 24.92 28.52 -25.96
C ALA A 90 26.28 28.18 -26.59
N ASP A 91 27.35 28.06 -25.79
CA ASP A 91 28.71 27.72 -26.24
C ASP A 91 28.96 26.20 -26.41
N SER A 92 28.00 25.33 -26.03
CA SER A 92 28.15 23.86 -26.03
C SER A 92 27.38 23.19 -27.17
N ALA A 93 27.80 23.41 -28.42
CA ALA A 93 27.12 22.99 -29.65
C ALA A 93 27.13 21.47 -29.97
N SER A 94 27.05 20.60 -28.97
CA SER A 94 27.13 19.13 -29.13
C SER A 94 26.13 18.31 -28.32
N SER A 95 25.36 18.91 -27.40
CA SER A 95 24.23 18.26 -26.72
C SER A 95 22.93 18.44 -27.51
N SER A 96 22.23 17.34 -27.81
CA SER A 96 20.87 17.41 -28.31
C SER A 96 19.94 17.98 -27.21
N PRO A 97 18.95 18.83 -27.56
CA PRO A 97 18.00 19.34 -26.58
C PRO A 97 17.26 18.18 -25.92
N SER A 98 17.07 18.24 -24.60
CA SER A 98 16.34 17.22 -23.87
C SER A 98 14.92 17.07 -24.43
N PRO A 99 14.44 15.84 -24.72
CA PRO A 99 13.09 15.65 -25.19
C PRO A 99 12.09 16.11 -24.13
N LEU A 100 10.99 16.71 -24.58
CA LEU A 100 9.86 17.01 -23.70
C LEU A 100 9.27 15.68 -23.21
N PRO A 101 9.08 15.44 -21.90
CA PRO A 101 8.44 14.22 -21.42
C PRO A 101 7.02 14.07 -21.95
N ASP A 102 6.64 12.82 -22.17
CA ASP A 102 5.25 12.44 -22.38
C ASP A 102 4.51 12.38 -21.03
N PHE A 103 3.24 12.78 -21.06
CA PHE A 103 2.37 12.88 -19.90
C PHE A 103 1.15 11.98 -20.12
N TYR A 104 0.77 11.21 -19.11
CA TYR A 104 -0.36 10.29 -19.16
C TYR A 104 -1.28 10.55 -17.96
N ILE A 105 -2.56 10.78 -18.21
CA ILE A 105 -3.56 10.89 -17.14
C ILE A 105 -4.01 9.48 -16.76
N LEU A 106 -3.90 9.11 -15.48
CA LEU A 106 -4.47 7.88 -14.97
C LEU A 106 -5.99 8.10 -14.76
N ALA A 107 -6.80 7.27 -15.40
CA ALA A 107 -8.26 7.45 -15.49
C ALA A 107 -9.05 6.78 -14.35
N ASP A 108 -8.40 6.00 -13.49
CA ASP A 108 -8.99 5.32 -12.34
C ASP A 108 -7.99 5.32 -11.17
N THR A 109 -8.52 5.18 -9.95
CA THR A 109 -7.78 5.07 -8.69
C THR A 109 -7.99 3.67 -8.12
N SER A 110 -7.33 2.66 -8.70
CA SER A 110 -7.73 1.25 -8.55
C SER A 110 -7.88 0.77 -7.10
N TYR A 111 -7.13 1.36 -6.17
CA TYR A 111 -7.05 0.97 -4.76
C TYR A 111 -7.55 2.03 -3.75
N GLY A 112 -8.21 3.08 -4.25
CA GLY A 112 -8.64 4.24 -3.48
C GLY A 112 -7.75 5.47 -3.70
N GLY A 113 -8.33 6.66 -3.58
CA GLY A 113 -7.71 7.92 -4.03
C GLY A 113 -6.40 8.30 -3.32
N CYS A 114 -6.17 7.83 -2.08
CA CYS A 114 -5.04 8.27 -1.26
C CYS A 114 -3.76 7.41 -1.36
N CYS A 115 -3.83 6.19 -1.89
CA CYS A 115 -2.63 5.39 -2.17
C CYS A 115 -2.12 5.68 -3.60
N VAL A 116 -0.81 5.55 -3.84
CA VAL A 116 -0.22 5.75 -5.18
C VAL A 116 -0.42 4.51 -6.06
N ASP A 117 -0.91 4.69 -7.30
CA ASP A 117 -1.17 3.59 -8.23
C ASP A 117 0.04 3.28 -9.13
N GLU A 118 0.99 2.51 -8.60
CA GLU A 118 2.13 2.01 -9.38
C GLU A 118 1.76 1.01 -10.49
N VAL A 119 0.56 0.42 -10.46
CA VAL A 119 0.12 -0.61 -11.43
C VAL A 119 -0.41 0.07 -12.69
N ALA A 120 -1.35 1.00 -12.53
CA ALA A 120 -1.83 1.83 -13.63
C ALA A 120 -0.68 2.65 -14.26
N ALA A 121 0.23 3.19 -13.45
CA ALA A 121 1.44 3.87 -13.94
C ALA A 121 2.39 2.93 -14.71
N LYS A 122 2.43 1.63 -14.38
CA LYS A 122 3.24 0.64 -15.11
C LYS A 122 2.68 0.30 -16.49
N HIS A 123 1.37 0.42 -16.74
CA HIS A 123 0.79 0.17 -18.08
C HIS A 123 1.26 1.15 -19.16
N VAL A 124 1.81 2.31 -18.78
CA VAL A 124 2.49 3.26 -19.67
C VAL A 124 4.01 3.30 -19.46
N ASP A 125 4.55 2.34 -18.70
CA ASP A 125 5.93 2.29 -18.19
C ASP A 125 6.43 3.66 -17.66
N ALA A 126 5.60 4.34 -16.87
CA ALA A 126 5.94 5.63 -16.28
C ALA A 126 7.22 5.54 -15.44
N ASP A 127 8.02 6.59 -15.46
CA ASP A 127 9.26 6.71 -14.68
C ASP A 127 9.15 7.74 -13.53
N LEU A 128 7.96 8.33 -13.38
CA LEU A 128 7.49 9.21 -12.31
C LEU A 128 5.95 9.13 -12.20
N VAL A 129 5.41 9.22 -10.98
CA VAL A 129 4.01 9.58 -10.73
C VAL A 129 3.92 10.99 -10.13
N VAL A 130 3.02 11.83 -10.62
CA VAL A 130 2.54 13.00 -9.89
C VAL A 130 1.20 12.63 -9.27
N HIS A 131 1.12 12.65 -7.95
CA HIS A 131 -0.06 12.27 -7.18
C HIS A 131 -0.70 13.55 -6.61
N PHE A 132 -1.84 13.92 -7.18
CA PHE A 132 -2.64 15.05 -6.73
C PHE A 132 -3.61 14.61 -5.62
N GLY A 133 -3.97 15.52 -4.72
CA GLY A 133 -5.07 15.33 -3.78
C GLY A 133 -4.64 14.96 -2.35
N HIS A 134 -5.54 14.32 -1.61
CA HIS A 134 -5.23 13.74 -0.29
C HIS A 134 -4.39 12.48 -0.46
N ALA A 135 -3.36 12.28 0.38
CA ALA A 135 -2.42 11.18 0.25
C ALA A 135 -2.10 10.51 1.59
N CYS A 136 -2.09 9.19 1.60
CA CYS A 136 -1.77 8.38 2.79
C CYS A 136 -0.27 8.29 3.10
N LEU A 137 0.58 8.89 2.25
CA LEU A 137 2.04 8.99 2.40
C LEU A 137 2.79 7.65 2.59
N SER A 138 2.17 6.53 2.21
CA SER A 138 2.80 5.22 2.27
C SER A 138 4.04 5.15 1.38
N ALA A 139 5.11 4.50 1.87
CA ALA A 139 6.32 4.30 1.09
C ALA A 139 5.97 3.51 -0.20
N THR A 140 6.41 4.01 -1.37
CA THR A 140 6.20 3.31 -2.64
C THR A 140 7.15 2.13 -2.78
N ALA A 141 6.79 1.15 -3.60
CA ALA A 141 7.69 0.05 -3.93
C ALA A 141 8.86 0.56 -4.81
N ARG A 142 8.56 1.08 -6.00
CA ARG A 142 9.55 1.32 -7.07
C ARG A 142 9.55 2.75 -7.61
N LEU A 143 8.39 3.34 -7.94
CA LEU A 143 8.35 4.63 -8.62
C LEU A 143 8.61 5.83 -7.67
N PRO A 144 9.36 6.85 -8.13
CA PRO A 144 9.38 8.15 -7.47
C PRO A 144 8.04 8.86 -7.64
N VAL A 145 7.66 9.68 -6.66
CA VAL A 145 6.37 10.38 -6.60
C VAL A 145 6.55 11.85 -6.25
N ILE A 146 5.90 12.74 -7.00
CA ILE A 146 5.67 14.12 -6.58
C ILE A 146 4.26 14.22 -6.03
N TYR A 147 4.13 14.44 -4.72
CA TYR A 147 2.86 14.76 -4.08
C TYR A 147 2.49 16.23 -4.28
N VAL A 148 1.21 16.49 -4.56
CA VAL A 148 0.62 17.82 -4.70
C VAL A 148 -0.71 17.84 -3.95
N PHE A 149 -0.67 18.30 -2.70
CA PHE A 149 -1.82 18.22 -1.80
C PHE A 149 -2.97 19.18 -2.18
N THR A 150 -4.18 18.82 -1.77
CA THR A 150 -5.31 19.76 -1.72
C THR A 150 -4.97 20.99 -0.89
N LYS A 151 -5.60 22.13 -1.22
CA LYS A 151 -5.48 23.38 -0.45
C LYS A 151 -6.86 23.78 0.06
N GLN A 152 -7.26 23.16 1.17
CA GLN A 152 -8.56 23.44 1.78
C GLN A 152 -8.59 24.82 2.45
N PRO A 153 -9.74 25.52 2.45
CA PRO A 153 -9.84 26.82 3.09
C PRO A 153 -9.66 26.74 4.62
N LEU A 154 -9.22 27.83 5.21
CA LEU A 154 -9.18 28.05 6.66
C LEU A 154 -9.71 29.47 6.93
N THR A 155 -10.76 29.58 7.73
CA THR A 155 -11.45 30.86 7.99
C THR A 155 -10.55 31.90 8.65
N SER A 156 -9.78 31.50 9.66
CA SER A 156 -8.83 32.35 10.37
C SER A 156 -7.76 31.53 11.08
N VAL A 157 -6.49 31.85 10.81
CA VAL A 157 -5.33 31.27 11.50
C VAL A 157 -5.36 31.59 13.00
N SER A 158 -5.76 32.82 13.37
CA SER A 158 -5.83 33.26 14.77
C SER A 158 -6.97 32.57 15.55
N GLU A 159 -8.09 32.28 14.89
CA GLU A 159 -9.23 31.59 15.50
C GLU A 159 -8.88 30.14 15.81
N ALA A 160 -8.28 29.43 14.84
CA ALA A 160 -7.76 28.07 15.04
C ALA A 160 -6.72 28.01 16.17
N ALA A 161 -5.76 28.93 16.19
CA ALA A 161 -4.73 29.01 17.22
C ALA A 161 -5.30 29.25 18.63
N GLN A 162 -6.24 30.19 18.78
CA GLN A 162 -6.90 30.46 20.06
C GLN A 162 -7.77 29.29 20.51
N ALA A 163 -8.54 28.68 19.59
CA ALA A 163 -9.37 27.52 19.89
C ALA A 163 -8.54 26.33 20.37
N LEU A 164 -7.44 26.02 19.68
CA LEU A 164 -6.50 24.96 20.06
C LEU A 164 -5.84 25.23 21.42
N ALA A 165 -5.30 26.44 21.64
CA ALA A 165 -4.61 26.78 22.88
C ALA A 165 -5.54 26.80 24.11
N ALA A 166 -6.78 27.31 23.96
CA ALA A 166 -7.77 27.28 25.02
C ALA A 166 -8.23 25.85 25.37
N HIS A 167 -8.45 24.99 24.36
CA HIS A 167 -8.82 23.59 24.61
C HIS A 167 -7.66 22.77 25.18
N ALA A 168 -6.42 23.05 24.78
CA ALA A 168 -5.22 22.47 25.37
C ALA A 168 -5.15 22.79 26.87
N LYS A 169 -5.30 24.06 27.25
CA LYS A 169 -5.34 24.47 28.66
C LYS A 169 -6.41 23.71 29.45
N ASN A 170 -7.66 23.86 29.04
CA ASN A 170 -8.83 23.44 29.82
C ASN A 170 -8.99 21.91 29.91
N ASN A 171 -8.42 21.14 28.97
CA ASN A 171 -8.65 19.69 28.87
C ASN A 171 -7.38 18.83 28.93
N ILE A 172 -6.23 19.34 28.46
CA ILE A 172 -4.97 18.59 28.49
C ILE A 172 -4.21 18.87 29.79
N LEU A 173 -4.28 20.09 30.33
CA LEU A 173 -3.46 20.52 31.48
C LEU A 173 -4.24 20.62 32.79
N GLU A 174 -5.44 21.21 32.77
CA GLU A 174 -6.21 21.48 34.00
C GLU A 174 -7.03 20.27 34.50
N GLN A 175 -7.26 19.25 33.66
CA GLN A 175 -8.03 18.04 34.02
C GLN A 175 -7.16 16.86 34.51
N SER A 176 -5.83 16.98 34.54
CA SER A 176 -4.90 15.87 34.88
C SER A 176 -4.85 15.50 36.38
N SER A 177 -5.97 15.56 37.10
CA SER A 177 -6.05 15.37 38.56
C SER A 177 -5.83 13.92 39.04
N SER A 178 -5.66 12.96 38.12
CA SER A 178 -5.51 11.52 38.42
C SER A 178 -4.28 10.84 37.79
N GLY A 179 -3.42 11.57 37.06
CA GLY A 179 -2.17 11.01 36.52
C GLY A 179 -1.46 11.90 35.49
N SER A 180 -0.13 11.99 35.63
CA SER A 180 0.86 12.55 34.69
C SER A 180 0.40 13.70 33.77
N HIS A 181 0.72 14.94 34.15
CA HIS A 181 0.72 16.05 33.18
C HIS A 181 1.68 15.75 32.00
N PRO A 182 1.38 16.17 30.77
CA PRO A 182 2.27 15.98 29.64
C PRO A 182 3.50 16.89 29.74
N SER A 183 4.64 16.37 29.27
CA SER A 183 5.94 17.06 29.27
C SER A 183 6.19 17.88 28.00
N ALA A 184 5.41 17.66 26.94
CA ALA A 184 5.44 18.45 25.70
C ALA A 184 4.09 18.43 24.98
N LEU A 185 3.90 19.36 24.03
CA LEU A 185 2.76 19.42 23.12
C LEU A 185 3.23 19.22 21.66
N VAL A 186 2.49 18.41 20.90
CA VAL A 186 2.80 18.07 19.50
C VAL A 186 1.67 18.55 18.58
N PHE A 187 1.98 19.44 17.65
CA PHE A 187 1.07 19.87 16.59
C PHE A 187 1.18 18.98 15.34
N THR A 188 0.04 18.49 14.87
CA THR A 188 -0.11 17.62 13.70
C THR A 188 -1.34 18.03 12.90
N TYR A 189 -1.43 17.62 11.64
CA TYR A 189 -2.40 18.16 10.69
C TYR A 189 -2.70 17.22 9.53
N ASP A 190 -3.91 17.30 8.99
CA ASP A 190 -4.27 16.66 7.73
C ASP A 190 -3.50 17.30 6.55
N VAL A 191 -3.07 16.50 5.55
CA VAL A 191 -2.25 17.02 4.43
C VAL A 191 -2.95 18.13 3.66
N SER A 192 -4.29 18.15 3.67
CA SER A 192 -5.14 19.16 3.02
C SER A 192 -4.96 20.59 3.56
N TRP A 193 -4.39 20.74 4.77
CA TRP A 193 -4.03 22.02 5.38
C TRP A 193 -2.50 22.20 5.55
N HIS A 194 -1.66 21.34 4.96
CA HIS A 194 -0.20 21.47 5.00
C HIS A 194 0.30 22.87 4.59
N HIS A 195 -0.38 23.50 3.62
CA HIS A 195 -0.08 24.83 3.10
C HIS A 195 -0.29 26.00 4.09
N VAL A 196 -1.00 25.80 5.22
CA VAL A 196 -1.16 26.77 6.33
C VAL A 196 -0.65 26.22 7.67
N ALA A 197 -0.10 25.01 7.69
CA ALA A 197 0.33 24.33 8.92
C ALA A 197 1.53 25.00 9.62
N GLN A 198 2.29 25.87 8.93
CA GLN A 198 3.31 26.69 9.58
C GLN A 198 2.68 27.88 10.32
N ASP A 199 1.85 28.66 9.63
CA ASP A 199 1.18 29.84 10.18
C ASP A 199 0.32 29.49 11.41
N VAL A 200 -0.43 28.38 11.34
CA VAL A 200 -1.22 27.88 12.47
C VAL A 200 -0.33 27.41 13.63
N PHE A 201 0.82 26.79 13.36
CA PHE A 201 1.76 26.39 14.40
C PHE A 201 2.32 27.62 15.14
N GLU A 202 2.85 28.61 14.42
CA GLU A 202 3.42 29.82 15.01
C GLU A 202 2.36 30.64 15.78
N ALA A 203 1.16 30.80 15.22
CA ALA A 203 0.06 31.46 15.92
C ALA A 203 -0.39 30.68 17.17
N THR A 204 -0.43 29.35 17.12
CA THR A 204 -0.75 28.51 18.29
C THR A 204 0.33 28.62 19.36
N GLN A 205 1.61 28.69 18.98
CA GLN A 205 2.71 28.89 19.93
C GLN A 205 2.56 30.21 20.71
N LEU A 206 2.21 31.30 20.01
CA LEU A 206 1.94 32.58 20.64
C LEU A 206 0.69 32.54 21.54
N ALA A 207 -0.38 31.86 21.12
CA ALA A 207 -1.60 31.69 21.91
C ALA A 207 -1.36 30.86 23.18
N LEU A 208 -0.59 29.77 23.10
CA LEU A 208 -0.20 28.95 24.27
C LEU A 208 0.53 29.79 25.32
N ILE A 209 1.47 30.64 24.89
CA ILE A 209 2.19 31.58 25.78
C ILE A 209 1.23 32.59 26.42
N GLN A 210 0.29 33.16 25.66
CA GLN A 210 -0.74 34.06 26.19
C GLN A 210 -1.66 33.39 27.22
N HIS A 211 -1.96 32.10 27.05
CA HIS A 211 -2.73 31.29 28.01
C HIS A 211 -1.91 30.84 29.23
N GLY A 212 -0.60 31.12 29.27
CA GLY A 212 0.31 30.82 30.38
C GLY A 212 0.98 29.44 30.30
N ILE A 213 1.03 28.83 29.12
CA ILE A 213 1.59 27.48 28.92
C ILE A 213 3.05 27.59 28.48
N SER A 214 3.96 27.01 29.28
CA SER A 214 5.41 27.04 29.09
C SER A 214 6.01 25.70 28.60
N LEU A 215 5.17 24.75 28.21
CA LEU A 215 5.61 23.45 27.69
C LEU A 215 6.32 23.57 26.34
N PRO A 216 7.32 22.72 26.03
CA PRO A 216 7.84 22.55 24.68
C PRO A 216 6.72 22.26 23.69
N PHE A 217 6.67 23.02 22.60
CA PHE A 217 5.70 22.85 21.52
C PHE A 217 6.43 22.55 20.22
N VAL A 218 6.17 21.38 19.64
CA VAL A 218 6.84 20.87 18.43
C VAL A 218 5.82 20.49 17.36
N ARG A 219 6.26 20.39 16.10
CA ARG A 219 5.39 20.10 14.94
C ARG A 219 5.79 18.77 14.29
N THR A 220 4.81 18.03 13.76
CA THR A 220 5.08 16.88 12.89
C THR A 220 5.50 17.31 11.49
N HIS A 221 6.56 16.70 10.97
CA HIS A 221 7.05 16.92 9.62
C HIS A 221 6.54 15.81 8.68
N VAL A 222 6.26 16.17 7.43
CA VAL A 222 5.82 15.26 6.36
C VAL A 222 7.02 15.04 5.44
N ASP A 223 7.52 13.80 5.39
CA ASP A 223 8.75 13.49 4.66
C ASP A 223 8.48 13.02 3.22
N LEU A 224 8.55 13.98 2.30
CA LEU A 224 8.40 13.73 0.86
C LEU A 224 9.68 13.16 0.20
N ARG A 225 10.82 13.11 0.89
CA ARG A 225 12.12 12.68 0.33
C ARG A 225 12.15 11.18 0.10
N THR A 226 11.63 10.41 1.05
CA THR A 226 11.49 8.93 1.02
C THR A 226 10.91 8.39 -0.30
N ASN A 227 9.87 9.06 -0.81
CA ASN A 227 9.17 8.69 -2.02
C ASN A 227 9.65 9.44 -3.27
N TYR A 228 10.62 10.36 -3.18
CA TYR A 228 11.10 11.14 -4.32
C TYR A 228 12.63 11.11 -4.47
N GLU A 229 13.35 11.66 -3.49
CA GLU A 229 14.79 11.88 -3.52
C GLU A 229 15.54 10.55 -3.34
N ASP A 230 15.14 9.73 -2.36
CA ASP A 230 15.74 8.40 -2.15
C ASP A 230 15.50 7.48 -3.35
N LYS A 231 14.32 7.58 -3.98
CA LYS A 231 13.99 6.85 -5.22
C LYS A 231 14.82 7.35 -6.41
N LEU A 232 15.12 8.65 -6.49
CA LEU A 232 16.03 9.22 -7.50
C LEU A 232 17.49 8.77 -7.30
N VAL A 233 18.00 8.74 -6.07
CA VAL A 233 19.35 8.23 -5.75
C VAL A 233 19.46 6.74 -6.06
N ASN A 234 18.45 5.94 -5.72
CA ASN A 234 18.42 4.51 -6.06
C ASN A 234 18.25 4.25 -7.56
N ARG A 235 17.68 5.19 -8.32
CA ARG A 235 17.61 5.16 -9.78
C ARG A 235 18.96 5.48 -10.43
N THR A 236 19.70 6.47 -9.94
CA THR A 236 21.03 6.81 -10.49
C THR A 236 22.08 5.76 -10.12
N SER A 237 22.04 5.19 -8.90
CA SER A 237 22.95 4.10 -8.52
C SER A 237 22.72 2.83 -9.35
N ARG A 238 21.45 2.41 -9.53
CA ARG A 238 21.10 1.29 -10.42
C ARG A 238 21.53 1.53 -11.87
N ALA A 239 21.34 2.75 -12.40
CA ALA A 239 21.82 3.10 -13.74
C ALA A 239 23.36 2.99 -13.85
N ALA A 240 24.11 3.46 -12.86
CA ALA A 240 25.57 3.38 -12.83
C ALA A 240 26.07 1.93 -12.80
N VAL A 241 25.50 1.08 -11.95
CA VAL A 241 25.82 -0.37 -11.90
C VAL A 241 25.47 -1.06 -13.23
N GLN A 242 24.33 -0.72 -13.84
CA GLN A 242 23.94 -1.32 -15.12
C GLN A 242 24.80 -0.83 -16.30
N THR A 243 25.49 0.32 -16.17
CA THR A 243 26.54 0.73 -17.11
C THR A 243 27.89 0.05 -16.87
N SER A 244 28.29 -0.28 -15.63
CA SER A 244 29.54 -1.02 -15.41
C SER A 244 29.44 -2.46 -15.93
N ILE A 245 28.32 -3.14 -15.67
CA ILE A 245 28.04 -4.48 -16.22
C ILE A 245 28.09 -4.49 -17.77
N ARG A 246 27.74 -3.37 -18.43
CA ARG A 246 27.87 -3.21 -19.89
C ARG A 246 29.30 -2.89 -20.36
N ALA A 247 30.17 -2.37 -19.50
CA ALA A 247 31.59 -2.21 -19.81
C ALA A 247 32.33 -3.56 -19.71
N ASP A 248 32.08 -4.33 -18.65
CA ASP A 248 32.68 -5.65 -18.45
C ASP A 248 32.24 -6.68 -19.50
N ALA A 249 31.03 -6.53 -20.06
CA ALA A 249 30.52 -7.32 -21.17
C ALA A 249 31.29 -7.15 -22.51
N CYS A 250 32.30 -6.26 -22.58
CA CYS A 250 33.09 -6.00 -23.79
C CYS A 250 34.51 -6.62 -23.75
N ALA A 251 34.77 -7.59 -22.85
CA ALA A 251 36.05 -8.29 -22.72
C ALA A 251 36.21 -9.51 -23.67
N CYS A 252 36.38 -9.21 -24.96
CA CYS A 252 36.97 -10.04 -26.03
C CYS A 252 37.26 -11.55 -25.79
N THR A 253 36.42 -12.42 -26.35
CA THR A 253 36.73 -13.83 -26.63
C THR A 253 37.22 -14.03 -28.08
N SER A 254 38.50 -14.40 -28.30
CA SER A 254 38.95 -15.17 -29.49
C SER A 254 40.38 -15.73 -29.38
N SER A 255 40.52 -17.01 -29.74
CA SER A 255 41.69 -17.71 -30.34
C SER A 255 43.13 -17.45 -29.83
N ARG A 256 43.76 -18.53 -29.33
CA ARG A 256 45.24 -18.69 -29.29
C ARG A 256 45.81 -19.07 -30.66
N THR A 257 46.91 -18.45 -31.07
CA THR A 257 47.95 -19.04 -31.95
C THR A 257 49.30 -18.36 -31.68
N SER A 258 50.41 -18.96 -32.12
CA SER A 258 51.77 -18.61 -31.67
C SER A 258 52.71 -18.14 -32.80
N LEU A 259 53.90 -17.67 -32.40
CA LEU A 259 55.15 -17.42 -33.17
C LEU A 259 55.47 -15.98 -33.66
N ALA A 260 56.19 -15.26 -32.78
CA ALA A 260 57.51 -14.61 -33.00
C ALA A 260 57.73 -13.48 -34.05
N SER A 261 58.28 -12.36 -33.54
CA SER A 261 59.10 -11.31 -34.24
C SER A 261 58.37 -10.43 -35.28
N THR A 262 58.59 -9.11 -35.46
CA THR A 262 59.54 -8.09 -34.90
C THR A 262 58.90 -6.68 -35.12
N CYS A 263 59.40 -5.48 -34.74
CA CYS A 263 60.64 -4.97 -34.11
C CYS A 263 60.42 -3.59 -33.40
N CYS A 264 61.54 -3.00 -32.95
CA CYS A 264 61.88 -1.61 -32.56
C CYS A 264 60.93 -0.43 -32.91
N GLY A 265 60.87 0.65 -32.10
CA GLY A 265 61.48 0.91 -30.78
C GLY A 265 61.69 2.40 -30.46
N ALA A 266 62.15 2.71 -29.22
CA ALA A 266 62.79 3.98 -28.73
C ALA A 266 61.98 5.31 -28.86
N THR A 267 62.00 6.30 -27.95
CA THR A 267 62.77 6.69 -26.72
C THR A 267 61.86 7.66 -25.90
N SER A 268 62.02 7.97 -24.59
CA SER A 268 62.97 7.60 -23.52
C SER A 268 62.47 8.11 -22.14
N SER A 269 62.86 7.45 -21.04
CA SER A 269 63.13 7.99 -19.67
C SER A 269 62.10 8.88 -18.92
N SER A 270 61.88 8.75 -17.59
CA SER A 270 62.35 7.76 -16.60
C SER A 270 61.69 7.95 -15.21
N SER A 271 61.68 6.86 -14.42
CA SER A 271 61.80 6.79 -12.94
C SER A 271 60.79 7.50 -12.01
N CYS A 272 60.25 6.71 -11.08
CA CYS A 272 59.46 7.14 -9.91
C CYS A 272 60.31 7.79 -8.80
N ALA A 273 59.73 8.70 -8.01
CA ALA A 273 59.74 8.69 -6.53
C ALA A 273 58.99 9.93 -5.94
N PRO A 274 58.35 9.84 -4.75
CA PRO A 274 57.66 10.97 -4.12
C PRO A 274 58.44 11.63 -2.97
N SER A 275 58.31 12.95 -2.82
CA SER A 275 58.57 13.65 -1.55
C SER A 275 57.87 15.01 -1.48
N SER A 276 57.73 15.54 -0.25
CA SER A 276 57.28 16.90 0.09
C SER A 276 58.10 18.00 -0.64
N THR A 277 57.67 19.26 -0.76
CA THR A 277 57.27 20.16 0.35
C THR A 277 56.59 21.44 -0.19
N CYS A 278 55.70 22.05 0.58
CA CYS A 278 55.12 23.38 0.28
C CYS A 278 56.17 24.51 0.41
N PRO A 279 55.94 25.65 -0.25
CA PRO A 279 55.96 26.92 0.50
C PRO A 279 54.83 27.89 0.14
N SER A 280 54.46 28.75 1.09
CA SER A 280 53.41 29.77 0.94
C SER A 280 53.98 31.17 0.65
N ALA A 281 53.46 31.86 -0.37
CA ALA A 281 53.53 33.31 -0.59
C ALA A 281 52.75 33.67 -1.87
N THR A 282 52.05 34.80 -2.04
CA THR A 282 51.49 35.82 -1.14
C THR A 282 50.28 36.45 -1.88
N ALA A 283 49.28 36.97 -1.18
CA ALA A 283 48.02 37.43 -1.80
C ALA A 283 48.13 38.75 -2.60
N THR A 284 47.31 38.88 -3.65
CA THR A 284 46.82 40.17 -4.17
C THR A 284 45.41 39.98 -4.71
N SER A 285 44.54 40.99 -4.59
CA SER A 285 43.09 40.88 -4.75
C SER A 285 42.56 41.45 -6.06
N SER A 286 41.62 40.73 -6.71
CA SER A 286 40.60 41.32 -7.57
C SER A 286 39.33 40.43 -7.61
N SER A 287 38.18 41.03 -7.86
CA SER A 287 36.86 40.43 -7.62
C SER A 287 36.16 39.93 -8.89
N ALA A 288 35.71 38.67 -8.88
CA ALA A 288 34.65 38.14 -9.74
C ALA A 288 33.96 36.97 -9.02
N SER A 289 32.64 36.82 -9.14
CA SER A 289 31.84 35.94 -8.27
C SER A 289 30.97 34.94 -9.04
N ALA A 290 31.41 33.68 -9.09
CA ALA A 290 30.62 32.49 -9.45
C ALA A 290 31.42 31.21 -9.09
N PRO A 291 30.79 30.02 -8.98
CA PRO A 291 29.43 29.71 -8.52
C PRO A 291 29.46 29.04 -7.12
N TYR A 292 28.30 28.69 -6.58
CA TYR A 292 28.17 28.10 -5.23
C TYR A 292 28.64 26.63 -5.20
N SER A 293 29.67 26.32 -4.42
CA SER A 293 29.99 24.94 -4.04
C SER A 293 29.00 24.42 -2.98
N PRO A 294 28.65 23.12 -2.95
CA PRO A 294 27.76 22.57 -1.92
C PRO A 294 28.43 22.63 -0.54
N THR A 295 27.98 23.56 0.30
CA THR A 295 28.40 23.66 1.71
C THR A 295 27.92 22.47 2.52
N THR A 296 28.74 22.01 3.47
CA THR A 296 28.62 20.73 4.19
C THR A 296 27.41 20.58 5.14
N HIS A 297 26.48 21.55 5.17
CA HIS A 297 25.31 21.51 6.06
C HIS A 297 24.33 20.37 5.75
N ALA A 298 24.23 19.94 4.49
CA ALA A 298 23.37 18.82 4.09
C ALA A 298 23.74 17.47 4.76
N ALA A 299 24.91 17.36 5.38
CA ALA A 299 25.34 16.16 6.12
C ALA A 299 24.89 16.14 7.60
N ASP A 300 24.55 17.30 8.18
CA ASP A 300 24.07 17.37 9.57
C ASP A 300 22.53 17.32 9.66
N ASP A 301 21.80 17.87 8.67
CA ASP A 301 20.35 17.65 8.55
C ASP A 301 20.01 16.15 8.37
N ALA A 302 20.86 15.40 7.67
CA ALA A 302 20.75 13.95 7.52
C ALA A 302 21.06 13.15 8.82
N ARG A 303 21.51 13.83 9.88
CA ARG A 303 21.77 13.22 11.20
C ARG A 303 20.65 13.48 12.20
N SER A 304 20.09 14.69 12.23
CA SER A 304 19.00 15.05 13.15
C SER A 304 17.71 14.26 12.90
N ASP A 305 17.44 13.85 11.67
CA ASP A 305 16.27 13.02 11.32
C ASP A 305 16.31 11.60 11.90
N ARG A 306 17.49 11.07 12.26
CA ARG A 306 17.62 9.68 12.75
C ARG A 306 17.12 9.48 14.17
N ASP A 307 16.98 10.56 14.92
CA ASP A 307 16.37 10.62 16.25
C ASP A 307 14.88 11.07 16.17
N SER A 308 14.32 11.21 14.96
CA SER A 308 12.90 11.55 14.78
C SER A 308 12.01 10.31 14.88
N HIS A 309 10.86 10.45 15.54
CA HIS A 309 9.95 9.34 15.79
C HIS A 309 8.77 9.30 14.81
N PRO A 310 8.38 8.11 14.29
CA PRO A 310 7.29 7.99 13.32
C PRO A 310 5.90 7.93 13.97
N LEU A 311 5.06 8.91 13.65
CA LEU A 311 3.63 8.99 14.03
C LEU A 311 2.69 8.41 12.96
N GLY A 312 3.24 7.87 11.88
CA GLY A 312 2.52 7.26 10.76
C GLY A 312 3.40 7.16 9.53
N ALA A 313 2.81 6.78 8.39
CA ALA A 313 3.50 6.76 7.11
C ALA A 313 4.07 8.15 6.75
N ALA A 314 5.39 8.21 6.56
CA ALA A 314 6.20 9.41 6.31
C ALA A 314 5.85 10.66 7.16
N ARG A 315 5.44 10.45 8.42
CA ARG A 315 5.17 11.52 9.40
C ARG A 315 6.07 11.36 10.61
N SER A 316 7.06 12.24 10.74
CA SER A 316 8.03 12.22 11.85
C SER A 316 7.83 13.40 12.81
N VAL A 317 8.36 13.29 14.03
CA VAL A 317 8.51 14.40 14.97
C VAL A 317 9.82 14.29 15.74
N THR A 318 10.52 15.41 15.91
CA THR A 318 11.69 15.54 16.77
C THR A 318 11.22 15.99 18.16
N LEU A 319 11.19 15.05 19.13
CA LEU A 319 10.84 15.36 20.51
C LEU A 319 12.05 15.93 21.27
N PRO A 320 11.83 16.73 22.34
CA PRO A 320 12.92 17.13 23.24
C PRO A 320 13.56 15.91 23.93
N GLN A 321 14.86 16.00 24.21
CA GLN A 321 15.63 14.90 24.80
C GLN A 321 15.01 14.35 26.08
N GLY A 322 14.73 13.05 26.11
CA GLY A 322 14.19 12.34 27.27
C GLY A 322 12.67 12.34 27.42
N ILE A 323 11.91 12.85 26.43
CA ILE A 323 10.45 12.80 26.40
C ILE A 323 9.97 11.73 25.40
N ASP A 324 9.10 10.82 25.84
CA ASP A 324 8.42 9.84 24.97
C ASP A 324 7.01 10.32 24.56
N HIS A 325 6.48 9.77 23.47
CA HIS A 325 5.13 10.03 22.96
C HIS A 325 4.02 9.86 23.98
N THR A 326 4.15 8.90 24.90
CA THR A 326 3.18 8.64 25.97
C THR A 326 3.11 9.79 27.00
N GLN A 327 4.07 10.71 26.96
CA GLN A 327 4.15 11.91 27.79
C GLN A 327 3.77 13.19 27.03
N CYS A 328 3.27 13.09 25.79
CA CYS A 328 2.91 14.24 24.96
C CYS A 328 1.38 14.44 24.86
N GLY A 329 0.94 15.70 24.87
CA GLY A 329 -0.41 16.07 24.43
C GLY A 329 -0.41 16.46 22.95
N TYR A 330 -1.47 16.13 22.21
CA TYR A 330 -1.53 16.30 20.75
C TYR A 330 -2.59 17.31 20.33
N LEU A 331 -2.23 18.19 19.39
CA LEU A 331 -3.12 19.17 18.78
C LEU A 331 -3.23 18.85 17.27
N TYR A 332 -4.45 18.59 16.78
CA TYR A 332 -4.70 18.21 15.39
C TYR A 332 -5.47 19.29 14.63
N LEU A 333 -4.94 19.71 13.47
CA LEU A 333 -5.65 20.56 12.50
C LEU A 333 -6.29 19.71 11.40
N GLY A 334 -7.61 19.64 11.38
CA GLY A 334 -8.39 18.93 10.36
C GLY A 334 -9.73 18.41 10.88
N PRO A 335 -10.67 18.08 9.98
CA PRO A 335 -11.97 17.51 10.32
C PRO A 335 -11.86 16.01 10.70
N GLU A 336 -13.00 15.43 11.07
CA GLU A 336 -13.14 14.00 11.30
C GLU A 336 -12.84 13.22 10.01
N SER A 337 -11.77 12.41 10.05
CA SER A 337 -11.11 11.85 8.87
C SER A 337 -10.47 10.49 9.19
N LEU A 338 -10.09 9.73 8.16
CA LEU A 338 -9.32 8.50 8.30
C LEU A 338 -7.93 8.79 8.90
N SER A 339 -7.28 9.88 8.49
CA SER A 339 -6.02 10.38 9.05
C SER A 339 -6.10 10.60 10.57
N LEU A 340 -7.16 11.26 11.05
CA LEU A 340 -7.40 11.49 12.49
C LEU A 340 -7.72 10.18 13.23
N THR A 341 -8.54 9.32 12.63
CA THR A 341 -8.90 8.01 13.20
C THR A 341 -7.67 7.13 13.40
N ASN A 342 -6.77 7.10 12.41
CA ASN A 342 -5.49 6.41 12.46
C ASN A 342 -4.56 6.95 13.54
N LEU A 343 -4.44 8.27 13.61
CA LEU A 343 -3.63 8.95 14.64
C LEU A 343 -4.11 8.57 16.04
N LEU A 344 -5.43 8.63 16.28
CA LEU A 344 -6.03 8.28 17.57
C LEU A 344 -5.84 6.81 17.97
N LEU A 345 -5.94 5.88 17.02
CA LEU A 345 -5.68 4.46 17.28
C LEU A 345 -4.18 4.18 17.52
N THR A 346 -3.30 4.90 16.84
CA THR A 346 -1.83 4.76 16.98
C THR A 346 -1.34 5.34 18.32
N LEU A 347 -1.88 6.49 18.75
CA LEU A 347 -1.56 7.14 20.02
C LEU A 347 -2.21 6.45 21.24
N GLY A 348 -3.33 5.75 21.04
CA GLY A 348 -4.05 5.03 22.08
C GLY A 348 -4.89 5.93 23.02
N PRO A 349 -5.83 5.33 23.78
CA PRO A 349 -6.83 6.07 24.55
C PRO A 349 -6.28 6.82 25.79
N SER A 350 -5.03 6.57 26.17
CA SER A 350 -4.32 7.27 27.26
C SER A 350 -3.80 8.65 26.87
N THR A 351 -3.64 8.90 25.57
CA THR A 351 -2.90 10.05 25.04
C THR A 351 -3.87 11.20 24.75
N PRO A 352 -3.77 12.36 25.44
CA PRO A 352 -4.76 13.43 25.30
C PRO A 352 -4.61 14.16 23.96
N LEU A 353 -5.65 14.11 23.13
CA LEU A 353 -5.71 14.78 21.83
C LEU A 353 -6.88 15.76 21.74
N VAL A 354 -6.59 16.96 21.25
CA VAL A 354 -7.56 17.99 20.85
C VAL A 354 -7.50 18.16 19.33
N SER A 355 -8.63 18.09 18.65
CA SER A 355 -8.75 18.41 17.23
C SER A 355 -9.44 19.76 17.03
N TYR A 356 -9.13 20.45 15.94
CA TYR A 356 -9.86 21.63 15.44
C TYR A 356 -10.30 21.38 14.00
N ASP A 357 -11.62 21.39 13.80
CA ASP A 357 -12.29 21.27 12.51
C ASP A 357 -12.30 22.64 11.79
N PRO A 358 -11.53 22.82 10.69
CA PRO A 358 -11.42 24.11 9.99
C PRO A 358 -12.68 24.52 9.22
N ILE A 359 -13.60 23.58 8.99
CA ILE A 359 -14.84 23.77 8.23
C ILE A 359 -15.95 24.25 9.17
N ARG A 360 -15.94 23.76 10.41
CA ARG A 360 -16.91 24.13 11.46
C ARG A 360 -16.43 25.22 12.41
N SER A 361 -15.14 25.60 12.34
CA SER A 361 -14.47 26.45 13.33
C SER A 361 -14.52 25.91 14.78
N THR A 362 -14.69 24.60 14.97
CA THR A 362 -14.86 24.00 16.31
C THR A 362 -13.66 23.15 16.74
N ALA A 363 -13.10 23.44 17.92
CA ALA A 363 -12.22 22.52 18.62
C ALA A 363 -13.03 21.51 19.47
N ARG A 364 -12.48 20.30 19.65
CA ARG A 364 -13.06 19.22 20.47
C ARG A 364 -11.98 18.29 21.04
N VAL A 365 -12.33 17.55 22.10
CA VAL A 365 -11.45 16.54 22.73
C VAL A 365 -11.80 15.15 22.20
N GLU A 366 -10.81 14.37 21.80
CA GLU A 366 -11.01 13.11 21.05
C GLU A 366 -10.82 11.86 21.90
N THR A 367 -11.88 11.39 22.56
CA THR A 367 -11.83 10.18 23.42
C THR A 367 -13.06 9.25 23.30
N GLY A 368 -14.23 9.77 22.92
CA GLY A 368 -15.48 9.01 22.95
C GLY A 368 -15.64 8.01 21.79
N SER A 369 -15.31 8.41 20.56
CA SER A 369 -15.53 7.57 19.37
C SER A 369 -14.51 6.43 19.26
N THR A 370 -13.28 6.67 19.71
CA THR A 370 -12.13 5.74 19.62
C THR A 370 -12.35 4.47 20.43
N ASN A 371 -12.79 4.60 21.68
CA ASN A 371 -13.12 3.46 22.54
C ASN A 371 -14.22 2.57 21.93
N ARG A 372 -15.25 3.18 21.34
CA ARG A 372 -16.31 2.44 20.63
C ARG A 372 -15.78 1.71 19.40
N LEU A 373 -14.86 2.32 18.65
CA LEU A 373 -14.20 1.69 17.49
C LEU A 373 -13.30 0.52 17.94
N LEU A 374 -12.45 0.71 18.95
CA LEU A 374 -11.59 -0.33 19.53
C LEU A 374 -12.41 -1.56 20.00
N MET A 375 -13.56 -1.34 20.66
CA MET A 375 -14.44 -2.43 21.09
C MET A 375 -15.09 -3.18 19.92
N LYS A 376 -15.43 -2.50 18.81
CA LYS A 376 -15.85 -3.17 17.57
C LYS A 376 -14.70 -3.99 16.96
N ARG A 377 -13.49 -3.43 16.89
CA ARG A 377 -12.30 -4.13 16.37
C ARG A 377 -12.00 -5.37 17.19
N TYR A 378 -12.10 -5.30 18.52
CA TYR A 378 -11.98 -6.44 19.43
C TYR A 378 -12.98 -7.57 19.09
N ALA A 379 -14.26 -7.24 18.87
CA ALA A 379 -15.26 -8.21 18.46
C ALA A 379 -14.95 -8.83 17.06
N SER A 380 -14.28 -8.11 16.17
CA SER A 380 -13.79 -8.64 14.89
C SER A 380 -12.55 -9.54 15.05
N VAL A 381 -11.62 -9.21 15.97
CA VAL A 381 -10.48 -10.08 16.34
C VAL A 381 -10.97 -11.42 16.90
N LEU A 382 -11.97 -11.40 17.79
CA LEU A 382 -12.57 -12.63 18.32
C LEU A 382 -13.25 -13.48 17.23
N LYS A 383 -13.93 -12.86 16.25
CA LYS A 383 -14.45 -13.58 15.07
C LYS A 383 -13.34 -14.17 14.21
N ALA A 384 -12.23 -13.45 14.04
CA ALA A 384 -11.06 -13.92 13.29
C ALA A 384 -10.33 -15.07 14.01
N ARG A 385 -10.34 -15.11 15.35
CA ARG A 385 -9.81 -16.23 16.15
C ARG A 385 -10.54 -17.52 15.79
N ASP A 386 -11.87 -17.48 15.83
CA ASP A 386 -12.75 -18.63 15.63
C ASP A 386 -12.87 -19.07 14.14
N ALA A 387 -12.49 -18.20 13.20
CA ALA A 387 -12.59 -18.44 11.75
C ALA A 387 -11.74 -19.63 11.26
N SER A 388 -12.33 -20.49 10.42
CA SER A 388 -11.66 -21.65 9.82
C SER A 388 -11.03 -21.31 8.46
N VAL A 389 -11.73 -20.50 7.65
CA VAL A 389 -11.34 -20.10 6.30
C VAL A 389 -11.09 -18.59 6.22
N VAL A 390 -9.93 -18.19 5.71
CA VAL A 390 -9.46 -16.79 5.65
C VAL A 390 -9.23 -16.34 4.20
N GLY A 391 -9.73 -15.15 3.85
CA GLY A 391 -9.42 -14.47 2.59
C GLY A 391 -8.43 -13.32 2.78
N LEU A 392 -7.20 -13.46 2.28
CA LEU A 392 -6.23 -12.38 2.22
C LEU A 392 -6.59 -11.47 1.03
N LEU A 393 -7.16 -10.30 1.33
CA LEU A 393 -7.46 -9.26 0.35
C LEU A 393 -6.24 -8.37 0.14
N VAL A 394 -5.64 -8.44 -1.04
CA VAL A 394 -4.56 -7.54 -1.43
C VAL A 394 -5.18 -6.28 -2.05
N GLY A 395 -5.34 -5.27 -1.21
CA GLY A 395 -6.06 -4.02 -1.47
C GLY A 395 -5.19 -2.84 -1.91
N THR A 396 -3.88 -3.01 -2.05
CA THR A 396 -3.02 -2.18 -2.92
C THR A 396 -1.68 -2.89 -3.18
N LEU A 397 -1.17 -2.75 -4.41
CA LEU A 397 0.10 -3.31 -4.86
C LEU A 397 1.24 -2.28 -4.91
N GLY A 398 0.96 -1.02 -4.56
CA GLY A 398 1.91 0.11 -4.62
C GLY A 398 2.64 0.44 -3.32
N VAL A 399 2.25 -0.17 -2.20
CA VAL A 399 2.83 0.06 -0.87
C VAL A 399 4.05 -0.83 -0.63
N HIS A 400 5.06 -0.35 0.08
CA HIS A 400 6.23 -1.14 0.47
C HIS A 400 5.87 -2.38 1.32
N SER A 401 6.75 -3.38 1.31
CA SER A 401 6.65 -4.63 2.10
C SER A 401 5.37 -5.48 2.00
N TYR A 402 4.42 -5.18 1.10
CA TYR A 402 3.18 -5.96 0.99
C TYR A 402 3.42 -7.45 0.67
N LEU A 403 4.46 -7.77 -0.12
CA LEU A 403 4.84 -9.15 -0.45
C LEU A 403 5.45 -9.90 0.76
N PRO A 404 6.49 -9.39 1.45
CA PRO A 404 6.94 -9.94 2.73
C PRO A 404 5.82 -10.15 3.76
N LEU A 405 4.88 -9.20 3.88
CA LEU A 405 3.75 -9.35 4.79
C LEU A 405 2.77 -10.43 4.34
N LEU A 406 2.47 -10.53 3.04
CA LEU A 406 1.60 -11.56 2.49
C LEU A 406 2.20 -12.98 2.66
N GLN A 407 3.51 -13.12 2.45
CA GLN A 407 4.26 -14.36 2.72
C GLN A 407 4.21 -14.71 4.22
N HIS A 408 4.49 -13.74 5.10
CA HIS A 408 4.41 -13.94 6.55
C HIS A 408 3.02 -14.38 7.00
N LEU A 409 1.96 -13.69 6.55
CA LEU A 409 0.57 -14.04 6.87
C LEU A 409 0.19 -15.43 6.37
N ARG A 410 0.56 -15.80 5.13
CA ARG A 410 0.26 -17.15 4.59
C ARG A 410 0.98 -18.23 5.40
N ALA A 411 2.27 -18.06 5.68
CA ALA A 411 3.04 -19.00 6.50
C ALA A 411 2.47 -19.14 7.92
N LEU A 412 2.10 -18.03 8.56
CA LEU A 412 1.53 -18.00 9.91
C LEU A 412 0.15 -18.68 9.96
N LEU A 413 -0.71 -18.45 8.97
CA LEU A 413 -2.07 -19.00 8.91
C LEU A 413 -2.10 -20.48 8.48
N THR A 414 -1.21 -20.91 7.59
CA THR A 414 -1.09 -22.31 7.14
C THR A 414 -0.19 -23.16 8.05
N SER A 415 0.50 -22.56 9.03
CA SER A 415 1.30 -23.29 10.03
C SER A 415 0.50 -24.39 10.74
N ARG A 416 1.14 -25.50 11.14
CA ARG A 416 0.47 -26.67 11.77
C ARG A 416 -0.41 -26.28 12.96
N LYS A 417 0.06 -25.34 13.80
CA LYS A 417 -0.69 -24.80 14.96
C LYS A 417 -1.97 -24.06 14.58
N SER A 418 -1.98 -23.39 13.42
CA SER A 418 -3.11 -22.57 12.99
C SER A 418 -4.03 -23.31 12.01
N ALA A 419 -3.48 -24.09 11.06
CA ALA A 419 -4.21 -24.93 10.11
C ALA A 419 -5.43 -24.24 9.47
N ARG A 420 -5.31 -22.95 9.12
CA ARG A 420 -6.36 -22.17 8.44
C ARG A 420 -6.34 -22.49 6.94
N LYS A 421 -7.50 -22.62 6.30
CA LYS A 421 -7.55 -22.54 4.82
C LYS A 421 -7.38 -21.08 4.42
N VAL A 422 -6.45 -20.80 3.49
CA VAL A 422 -6.09 -19.44 3.08
C VAL A 422 -6.32 -19.27 1.58
N TYR A 423 -7.17 -18.32 1.21
CA TYR A 423 -7.30 -17.84 -0.17
C TYR A 423 -6.62 -16.47 -0.30
N THR A 424 -5.95 -16.20 -1.42
CA THR A 424 -5.38 -14.87 -1.73
C THR A 424 -6.16 -14.26 -2.89
N ILE A 425 -6.68 -13.05 -2.70
CA ILE A 425 -7.54 -12.35 -3.66
C ILE A 425 -7.00 -10.92 -3.85
N SER A 426 -6.52 -10.59 -5.04
CA SER A 426 -6.24 -9.20 -5.40
C SER A 426 -7.55 -8.49 -5.73
N VAL A 427 -7.80 -7.33 -5.12
CA VAL A 427 -9.04 -6.57 -5.30
C VAL A 427 -8.76 -5.07 -5.26
N GLY A 428 -9.37 -4.31 -6.16
CA GLY A 428 -9.36 -2.85 -6.12
C GLY A 428 -10.30 -2.28 -5.05
N LYS A 429 -10.86 -1.08 -5.29
CA LYS A 429 -11.95 -0.48 -4.49
C LYS A 429 -12.96 -1.55 -4.02
N LEU A 430 -13.06 -1.75 -2.71
CA LEU A 430 -13.88 -2.81 -2.10
C LEU A 430 -15.37 -2.56 -2.34
N ASN A 431 -16.14 -3.64 -2.45
CA ASN A 431 -17.59 -3.58 -2.66
C ASN A 431 -18.21 -4.85 -2.04
N PRO A 432 -19.30 -4.74 -1.25
CA PRO A 432 -20.00 -5.90 -0.69
C PRO A 432 -20.33 -7.00 -1.71
N ALA A 433 -20.75 -6.65 -2.93
CA ALA A 433 -21.06 -7.59 -3.99
C ALA A 433 -19.82 -8.37 -4.48
N LYS A 434 -18.63 -7.75 -4.50
CA LYS A 434 -17.37 -8.45 -4.85
C LYS A 434 -17.05 -9.54 -3.82
N LEU A 435 -17.19 -9.23 -2.53
CA LEU A 435 -16.85 -10.15 -1.43
C LEU A 435 -17.94 -11.19 -1.16
N ALA A 436 -19.22 -10.90 -1.42
CA ALA A 436 -20.35 -11.81 -1.25
C ALA A 436 -20.27 -13.08 -2.12
N ASN A 437 -19.46 -13.06 -3.20
CA ASN A 437 -19.19 -14.23 -4.03
C ASN A 437 -18.44 -15.35 -3.28
N PHE A 438 -17.67 -15.01 -2.23
CA PHE A 438 -16.81 -15.94 -1.50
C PHE A 438 -17.44 -16.41 -0.18
N GLN A 439 -18.61 -17.04 -0.27
CA GLN A 439 -19.41 -17.42 0.91
C GLN A 439 -18.69 -18.39 1.87
N GLU A 440 -17.75 -19.20 1.37
CA GLU A 440 -16.90 -20.09 2.17
C GLU A 440 -16.00 -19.36 3.18
N ILE A 441 -15.67 -18.09 2.93
CA ILE A 441 -14.70 -17.34 3.72
C ILE A 441 -15.38 -16.80 4.98
N ASP A 442 -14.83 -17.13 6.15
CA ASP A 442 -15.36 -16.70 7.44
C ASP A 442 -14.95 -15.26 7.79
N VAL A 443 -13.71 -14.88 7.42
CA VAL A 443 -13.09 -13.57 7.68
C VAL A 443 -12.17 -13.15 6.54
N PHE A 444 -12.14 -11.86 6.23
CA PHE A 444 -11.19 -11.26 5.30
C PHE A 444 -10.10 -10.48 6.04
N VAL A 445 -8.85 -10.57 5.59
CA VAL A 445 -7.72 -9.78 6.08
C VAL A 445 -7.31 -8.78 5.00
N LEU A 446 -7.37 -7.49 5.29
CA LEU A 446 -7.14 -6.43 4.29
C LEU A 446 -5.71 -5.88 4.34
N VAL A 447 -4.86 -6.36 3.43
CA VAL A 447 -3.52 -5.83 3.18
C VAL A 447 -3.66 -4.59 2.28
N ALA A 448 -3.74 -3.41 2.87
CA ALA A 448 -3.94 -2.13 2.18
C ALA A 448 -3.13 -0.99 2.82
N CYS A 449 -3.14 0.21 2.21
CA CYS A 449 -2.46 1.37 2.79
C CYS A 449 -3.14 1.81 4.12
N PRO A 450 -2.41 2.38 5.10
CA PRO A 450 -2.87 2.48 6.49
C PRO A 450 -4.19 3.23 6.70
N GLU A 451 -4.55 4.16 5.81
CA GLU A 451 -5.83 4.89 5.88
C GLU A 451 -7.04 4.05 5.42
N ASN A 452 -6.83 3.08 4.52
CA ASN A 452 -7.89 2.29 3.90
C ASN A 452 -8.01 0.85 4.47
N THR A 453 -7.14 0.46 5.41
CA THR A 453 -7.18 -0.89 6.03
C THR A 453 -8.30 -1.04 7.10
N LEU A 454 -8.76 0.06 7.70
CA LEU A 454 -9.75 0.07 8.78
C LEU A 454 -11.21 0.13 8.28
N VAL A 455 -11.72 -0.99 7.76
CA VAL A 455 -13.11 -1.06 7.27
C VAL A 455 -14.09 -1.39 8.40
N ASP A 456 -14.99 -0.45 8.72
CA ASP A 456 -16.06 -0.57 9.74
C ASP A 456 -17.46 -0.25 9.15
N SER A 457 -17.74 -0.77 7.95
CA SER A 457 -19.10 -0.76 7.37
C SER A 457 -19.89 -2.01 7.77
N LYS A 458 -21.21 -1.86 7.96
CA LYS A 458 -22.16 -2.95 8.21
C LYS A 458 -22.59 -3.70 6.94
N GLU A 459 -22.22 -3.21 5.76
CA GLU A 459 -22.65 -3.76 4.47
C GLU A 459 -21.90 -5.04 4.09
N PHE A 460 -20.73 -5.27 4.70
CA PHE A 460 -19.94 -6.48 4.50
C PHE A 460 -20.46 -7.63 5.36
N PHE A 461 -20.99 -8.68 4.73
CA PHE A 461 -21.54 -9.86 5.39
C PHE A 461 -20.51 -10.65 6.24
N ARG A 462 -19.22 -10.48 5.98
CA ARG A 462 -18.11 -11.09 6.72
C ARG A 462 -17.21 -9.98 7.29
N PRO A 463 -16.64 -10.15 8.50
CA PRO A 463 -15.72 -9.18 9.07
C PRO A 463 -14.46 -9.00 8.20
N ILE A 464 -13.99 -7.75 8.13
CA ILE A 464 -12.73 -7.37 7.49
C ILE A 464 -11.78 -6.89 8.59
N VAL A 465 -10.70 -7.61 8.81
CA VAL A 465 -9.68 -7.33 9.83
C VAL A 465 -8.37 -6.85 9.21
N THR A 466 -7.56 -6.15 9.99
CA THR A 466 -6.21 -5.74 9.57
C THR A 466 -5.20 -6.89 9.76
N PRO A 467 -4.00 -6.83 9.14
CA PRO A 467 -2.95 -7.82 9.37
C PRO A 467 -2.54 -7.97 10.84
N PHE A 468 -2.50 -6.86 11.58
CA PHE A 468 -2.24 -6.82 13.03
C PHE A 468 -3.32 -7.55 13.83
N GLU A 469 -4.60 -7.27 13.52
CA GLU A 469 -5.74 -7.96 14.12
C GLU A 469 -5.75 -9.46 13.84
N MET A 470 -5.29 -9.88 12.65
CA MET A 470 -5.19 -11.31 12.33
C MET A 470 -4.05 -11.99 13.10
N GLN A 471 -2.87 -11.36 13.23
CA GLN A 471 -1.79 -11.87 14.10
C GLN A 471 -2.29 -12.02 15.56
N LEU A 472 -2.95 -10.99 16.08
CA LEU A 472 -3.54 -11.00 17.42
C LEU A 472 -4.59 -12.11 17.59
N ALA A 473 -5.42 -12.34 16.57
CA ALA A 473 -6.41 -13.42 16.53
C ALA A 473 -5.81 -14.84 16.43
N VAL A 474 -4.60 -14.99 15.89
CA VAL A 474 -3.87 -16.26 15.89
C VAL A 474 -3.23 -16.49 17.25
N ASN A 475 -2.56 -15.48 17.82
CA ASN A 475 -1.96 -15.56 19.15
C ASN A 475 -3.02 -15.90 20.21
N ALA A 476 -4.22 -15.33 20.13
CA ALA A 476 -5.34 -15.65 21.01
C ALA A 476 -5.89 -17.08 20.84
N ALA A 477 -5.73 -17.71 19.67
CA ALA A 477 -6.07 -19.12 19.47
C ALA A 477 -5.00 -20.03 20.12
N GLU A 478 -3.71 -19.73 19.94
CA GLU A 478 -2.64 -20.49 20.60
C GLU A 478 -2.67 -20.37 22.13
N ARG A 479 -3.05 -19.21 22.67
CA ARG A 479 -3.25 -19.03 24.13
C ARG A 479 -4.38 -19.91 24.64
N GLN A 480 -5.51 -19.96 23.92
CA GLN A 480 -6.64 -20.81 24.26
C GLN A 480 -6.29 -22.31 24.28
N GLN A 481 -5.45 -22.78 23.33
CA GLN A 481 -4.93 -24.16 23.33
C GLN A 481 -4.08 -24.46 24.58
N ARG A 482 -3.28 -23.49 25.04
CA ARG A 482 -2.49 -23.57 26.28
C ARG A 482 -3.31 -23.38 27.57
N GLY A 483 -4.64 -23.35 27.47
CA GLY A 483 -5.54 -23.13 28.61
C GLY A 483 -5.63 -21.68 29.11
N GLU A 484 -5.04 -20.72 28.39
CA GLU A 484 -5.07 -19.30 28.74
C GLU A 484 -6.22 -18.58 27.99
N GLU A 485 -7.19 -18.04 28.72
CA GLU A 485 -8.31 -17.30 28.11
C GLU A 485 -7.96 -15.87 27.71
N GLY A 486 -8.63 -15.39 26.66
CA GLY A 486 -8.64 -13.97 26.26
C GLY A 486 -7.75 -13.64 25.07
N VAL A 487 -7.47 -12.35 24.92
CA VAL A 487 -6.69 -11.77 23.82
C VAL A 487 -5.68 -10.81 24.44
N ASP A 488 -4.40 -11.03 24.17
CA ASP A 488 -3.31 -10.23 24.75
C ASP A 488 -3.15 -8.90 24.01
N TRP A 489 -4.00 -7.93 24.33
CA TRP A 489 -3.99 -6.61 23.70
C TRP A 489 -3.72 -5.48 24.68
N SER A 490 -2.52 -4.90 24.57
CA SER A 490 -2.08 -3.73 25.32
C SER A 490 -2.78 -2.41 24.95
N GLY A 491 -3.87 -2.45 24.18
CA GLY A 491 -4.61 -1.28 23.67
C GLY A 491 -3.88 -0.45 22.60
N LYS A 492 -2.60 -0.71 22.34
CA LYS A 492 -1.85 -0.10 21.23
C LYS A 492 -2.28 -0.74 19.91
N TYR A 493 -2.56 0.09 18.90
CA TYR A 493 -2.93 -0.38 17.56
C TYR A 493 -1.75 -0.20 16.59
N VAL A 494 -1.44 -1.21 15.78
CA VAL A 494 -0.41 -1.12 14.72
C VAL A 494 -1.06 -1.15 13.33
N LEU A 495 -0.97 -0.04 12.61
CA LEU A 495 -1.43 0.12 11.21
C LEU A 495 -0.29 0.06 10.18
N ASP A 496 0.95 0.03 10.66
CA ASP A 496 2.15 0.11 9.84
C ASP A 496 2.61 -1.29 9.41
N LEU A 497 2.54 -1.56 8.10
CA LEU A 497 2.81 -2.87 7.53
C LEU A 497 4.26 -3.33 7.78
N ASP A 498 5.23 -2.41 7.70
CA ASP A 498 6.65 -2.73 7.88
C ASP A 498 6.92 -3.28 9.30
N LYS A 499 6.25 -2.68 10.30
CA LYS A 499 6.37 -3.10 11.71
C LYS A 499 5.81 -4.51 11.97
N LEU A 500 4.90 -5.01 11.12
CA LEU A 500 4.28 -6.34 11.25
C LEU A 500 5.09 -7.45 10.55
N VAL A 501 6.02 -7.11 9.65
CA VAL A 501 6.90 -8.08 8.98
C VAL A 501 8.07 -8.47 9.90
N PRO A 502 8.35 -9.77 10.13
CA PRO A 502 9.55 -10.21 10.86
C PRO A 502 10.86 -9.74 10.19
N PRO A 503 11.92 -9.38 10.94
CA PRO A 503 13.15 -8.83 10.37
C PRO A 503 13.74 -9.65 9.22
N HIS A 504 13.78 -10.98 9.36
CA HIS A 504 14.34 -11.89 8.35
C HIS A 504 13.59 -11.92 7.00
N LEU A 505 12.39 -11.33 6.90
CA LEU A 505 11.67 -11.15 5.64
C LEU A 505 11.78 -9.72 5.07
N ARG A 506 12.35 -8.76 5.81
CA ARG A 506 12.55 -7.37 5.34
C ARG A 506 13.75 -7.25 4.40
N ASP A 507 14.83 -7.96 4.71
CA ASP A 507 16.11 -7.87 3.99
C ASP A 507 16.10 -8.62 2.63
N ALA A 508 15.01 -9.35 2.32
CA ALA A 508 14.82 -10.14 1.10
C ALA A 508 14.49 -9.25 -0.13
N HIS A 509 15.42 -8.38 -0.50
CA HIS A 509 15.21 -7.34 -1.53
C HIS A 509 15.09 -7.84 -2.99
N ASP A 510 15.41 -9.09 -3.29
CA ASP A 510 15.44 -9.59 -4.67
C ASP A 510 14.08 -10.13 -5.14
N HIS A 511 13.23 -9.21 -5.63
CA HIS A 511 11.90 -9.49 -6.18
C HIS A 511 11.86 -10.57 -7.28
N LYS A 512 13.00 -10.91 -7.89
CA LYS A 512 13.09 -11.93 -8.95
C LYS A 512 13.08 -13.35 -8.39
N ASP A 513 13.66 -13.55 -7.21
CA ASP A 513 13.69 -14.83 -6.48
C ASP A 513 12.35 -15.11 -5.81
N LEU A 514 11.71 -14.06 -5.26
CA LEU A 514 10.37 -14.15 -4.64
C LEU A 514 9.28 -14.64 -5.60
N LEU A 515 9.33 -14.27 -6.89
CA LEU A 515 8.33 -14.71 -7.86
C LEU A 515 8.58 -16.14 -8.37
N ALA A 516 9.82 -16.61 -8.39
CA ALA A 516 10.11 -18.03 -8.61
C ALA A 516 9.51 -18.87 -7.48
N ARG A 517 9.81 -18.50 -6.22
CA ARG A 517 9.31 -19.15 -5.00
C ARG A 517 7.79 -19.15 -4.82
N ILE A 518 7.07 -18.22 -5.47
CA ILE A 518 5.60 -18.23 -5.47
C ILE A 518 5.05 -19.29 -6.44
N ASN A 519 5.75 -19.55 -7.55
CA ASN A 519 5.36 -20.57 -8.54
C ASN A 519 5.89 -21.97 -8.19
N GLU A 520 7.07 -22.09 -7.56
CA GLU A 520 7.65 -23.36 -7.06
C GLU A 520 6.71 -24.03 -6.03
N VAL A 521 6.09 -23.22 -5.16
CA VAL A 521 5.06 -23.66 -4.18
C VAL A 521 3.75 -24.15 -4.84
N GLU A 522 3.60 -24.03 -6.16
CA GLU A 522 2.48 -24.60 -6.92
C GLU A 522 2.91 -25.72 -7.90
N LEU A 523 4.18 -26.17 -7.88
CA LEU A 523 4.69 -27.21 -8.80
C LEU A 523 5.63 -28.28 -8.20
N ASP A 524 6.35 -28.02 -7.11
CA ASP A 524 7.32 -28.99 -6.56
C ASP A 524 6.72 -29.94 -5.50
N ASP A 525 5.87 -30.87 -5.98
CA ASP A 525 5.68 -32.18 -5.34
C ASP A 525 6.54 -33.21 -6.13
N ASP A 526 7.03 -34.27 -5.47
CA ASP A 526 8.01 -35.25 -6.01
C ASP A 526 9.41 -34.70 -6.45
N THR A 527 10.35 -34.52 -5.51
CA THR A 527 11.73 -35.04 -5.72
C THR A 527 12.53 -35.28 -4.44
N HIS A 528 13.28 -36.38 -4.38
CA HIS A 528 14.13 -36.74 -3.24
C HIS A 528 15.46 -35.95 -3.21
N ALA A 529 15.85 -35.50 -2.02
CA ALA A 529 17.22 -35.07 -1.70
C ALA A 529 17.74 -35.81 -0.45
N SER A 530 18.42 -36.95 -0.64
CA SER A 530 19.03 -37.72 0.44
C SER A 530 20.35 -37.09 0.90
N ALA A 531 20.42 -36.62 2.14
CA ALA A 531 21.65 -36.17 2.79
C ALA A 531 21.94 -37.01 4.04
N GLN A 532 23.07 -37.71 4.05
CA GLN A 532 23.51 -38.50 5.20
C GLN A 532 24.20 -37.60 6.23
N VAL A 533 23.78 -37.68 7.49
CA VAL A 533 24.52 -37.16 8.65
C VAL A 533 24.57 -38.28 9.69
N HIS A 534 25.69 -38.40 10.39
CA HIS A 534 25.98 -39.50 11.32
C HIS A 534 25.16 -39.44 12.61
N ASP A 535 24.90 -40.62 13.16
CA ASP A 535 24.34 -40.82 14.50
C ASP A 535 25.32 -40.38 15.60
N GLU A 536 24.82 -39.63 16.59
CA GLU A 536 25.25 -39.76 17.99
C GLU A 536 23.98 -39.84 18.86
N GLU A 537 23.85 -40.91 19.63
CA GLU A 537 22.66 -41.19 20.43
C GLU A 537 22.56 -40.23 21.64
N HIS A 538 21.43 -39.55 21.79
CA HIS A 538 21.10 -38.85 23.04
C HIS A 538 19.63 -39.04 23.38
N ASP A 539 19.35 -40.04 24.21
CA ASP A 539 18.01 -40.34 24.69
C ASP A 539 17.35 -39.10 25.33
N ARG A 540 16.32 -38.60 24.66
CA ARG A 540 15.27 -37.80 25.25
C ARG A 540 13.96 -38.40 24.85
N GLU A 541 13.23 -38.86 25.86
CA GLU A 541 11.83 -39.23 25.75
C GLU A 541 11.04 -37.93 25.50
N GLU A 542 10.95 -37.51 24.23
CA GLU A 542 9.90 -36.59 23.81
C GLU A 542 8.59 -37.38 23.87
N GLU A 543 7.74 -37.03 24.84
CA GLU A 543 6.46 -37.70 25.05
C GLU A 543 5.59 -37.53 23.79
N GLU A 544 5.11 -38.63 23.21
CA GLU A 544 4.10 -38.60 22.15
C GLU A 544 2.77 -38.13 22.79
N GLU A 545 2.56 -36.81 22.87
CA GLU A 545 1.26 -36.23 23.25
C GLU A 545 0.18 -36.70 22.24
N ASP A 546 -0.88 -37.34 22.75
CA ASP A 546 -1.97 -37.89 21.92
C ASP A 546 -2.64 -36.79 21.07
N ASP A 547 -2.45 -36.84 19.73
CA ASP A 547 -3.06 -35.92 18.73
C ASP A 547 -4.60 -35.85 18.83
N ASP A 548 -5.25 -36.82 19.51
CA ASP A 548 -6.70 -36.88 19.79
C ASP A 548 -7.22 -35.69 20.64
N ASP A 549 -6.37 -35.04 21.42
CA ASP A 549 -6.79 -34.00 22.38
C ASP A 549 -6.79 -32.56 21.80
N ASP A 550 -6.19 -32.35 20.62
CA ASP A 550 -5.97 -31.01 20.02
C ASP A 550 -7.26 -30.44 19.35
N ASP A 551 -8.31 -31.24 19.14
CA ASP A 551 -9.57 -30.83 18.49
C ASP A 551 -10.68 -30.39 19.47
N ARG A 552 -10.35 -30.25 20.77
CA ARG A 552 -11.26 -29.79 21.84
C ARG A 552 -12.05 -28.53 21.46
N PRO A 553 -13.39 -28.52 21.58
CA PRO A 553 -14.21 -27.36 21.26
C PRO A 553 -13.99 -26.24 22.29
N HIS A 554 -13.71 -25.03 21.84
CA HIS A 554 -13.42 -23.88 22.71
C HIS A 554 -14.63 -22.95 22.84
N PHE A 555 -14.73 -22.18 23.93
CA PHE A 555 -15.83 -21.23 24.10
C PHE A 555 -15.62 -19.96 23.26
N SER A 556 -16.63 -19.57 22.48
CA SER A 556 -16.65 -18.30 21.77
C SER A 556 -17.42 -17.25 22.56
N LEU A 557 -16.69 -16.20 22.96
CA LEU A 557 -17.26 -14.99 23.54
C LEU A 557 -18.18 -14.22 22.55
N VAL A 558 -18.19 -14.60 21.27
CA VAL A 558 -19.00 -13.94 20.22
C VAL A 558 -20.33 -14.65 19.98
N SER A 559 -20.35 -15.99 19.94
CA SER A 559 -21.61 -16.76 19.82
C SER A 559 -22.25 -17.07 21.17
N GLY A 560 -21.49 -17.02 22.27
CA GLY A 560 -21.93 -17.51 23.58
C GLY A 560 -22.03 -19.04 23.64
N THR A 561 -21.39 -19.75 22.72
CA THR A 561 -21.40 -21.22 22.61
C THR A 561 -20.00 -21.78 22.53
N TYR A 562 -19.87 -23.08 22.79
CA TYR A 562 -18.73 -23.84 22.30
C TYR A 562 -18.73 -23.86 20.76
N VAL A 563 -17.54 -23.76 20.17
CA VAL A 563 -17.29 -23.78 18.74
C VAL A 563 -16.14 -24.75 18.50
N HIS A 564 -16.26 -25.58 17.47
CA HIS A 564 -15.16 -26.41 16.99
C HIS A 564 -14.73 -25.86 15.62
N ARG A 565 -13.42 -25.67 15.44
CA ARG A 565 -12.83 -24.95 14.32
C ARG A 565 -12.18 -25.95 13.37
N ARG A 566 -12.58 -25.93 12.09
CA ARG A 566 -12.05 -26.87 11.09
C ARG A 566 -10.58 -26.55 10.80
N LYS A 567 -9.69 -27.46 11.20
CA LYS A 567 -8.29 -27.50 10.78
C LYS A 567 -8.18 -28.06 9.36
N PHE A 568 -7.34 -27.43 8.55
CA PHE A 568 -7.00 -27.87 7.20
C PHE A 568 -5.53 -28.28 7.18
N HIS A 569 -5.28 -29.55 7.53
CA HIS A 569 -3.95 -30.13 7.43
C HIS A 569 -3.58 -30.36 5.94
N GLY A 570 -2.40 -29.91 5.53
CA GLY A 570 -1.77 -30.41 4.30
C GLY A 570 -1.45 -31.89 4.48
N ASN A 571 -1.76 -32.72 3.47
CA ASN A 571 -1.81 -34.18 3.54
C ASN A 571 -0.76 -34.84 4.45
N SER A 572 -1.23 -35.58 5.45
CA SER A 572 -0.54 -36.75 5.99
C SER A 572 -1.52 -37.92 6.12
N ARG A 573 -1.00 -39.14 6.09
CA ARG A 573 -1.78 -40.38 5.92
C ARG A 573 -2.15 -41.00 7.27
N THR A 574 -3.36 -40.77 7.76
CA THR A 574 -3.90 -41.43 8.96
C THR A 574 -4.80 -42.63 8.64
N THR A 575 -4.28 -43.58 7.87
CA THR A 575 -4.89 -44.92 7.73
C THR A 575 -4.59 -45.76 8.98
N HIS A 576 -5.32 -45.52 10.08
CA HIS A 576 -5.20 -46.35 11.28
C HIS A 576 -5.63 -47.79 10.97
N SER A 577 -4.73 -48.73 11.20
CA SER A 577 -4.93 -50.14 10.87
C SER A 577 -5.75 -50.86 11.94
N LEU A 578 -7.08 -50.84 11.79
CA LEU A 578 -7.97 -51.85 12.37
C LEU A 578 -8.57 -52.68 11.23
N GLY A 579 -8.33 -53.99 11.28
CA GLY A 579 -8.40 -54.84 10.08
C GLY A 579 -9.80 -55.39 9.76
N GLY A 580 -9.98 -55.81 8.51
CA GLY A 580 -10.92 -56.88 8.19
C GLY A 580 -12.14 -56.55 7.32
N ALA A 581 -12.06 -55.59 6.41
CA ALA A 581 -13.02 -55.47 5.30
C ALA A 581 -12.30 -55.12 3.99
N THR A 582 -12.76 -55.66 2.86
CA THR A 582 -12.25 -55.33 1.52
C THR A 582 -12.85 -54.02 1.04
N ASP A 583 -12.02 -53.07 0.65
CA ASP A 583 -12.46 -51.72 0.24
C ASP A 583 -13.39 -51.72 -0.99
N PRO A 584 -14.51 -50.99 -0.97
CA PRO A 584 -15.35 -50.76 -2.13
C PRO A 584 -14.82 -49.63 -3.05
N ALA A 585 -13.71 -48.98 -2.70
CA ALA A 585 -13.17 -47.82 -3.40
C ALA A 585 -12.73 -48.15 -4.85
N ASP A 586 -12.08 -49.29 -5.09
CA ASP A 586 -11.57 -49.68 -6.41
C ASP A 586 -12.67 -49.90 -7.46
N GLN A 587 -13.90 -50.16 -7.05
CA GLN A 587 -15.04 -50.30 -7.99
C GLN A 587 -15.54 -48.95 -8.52
N ALA A 588 -15.28 -47.84 -7.82
CA ALA A 588 -15.72 -46.51 -8.26
C ALA A 588 -14.97 -46.01 -9.50
N LEU A 589 -13.69 -46.40 -9.68
CA LEU A 589 -12.84 -45.95 -10.79
C LEU A 589 -13.00 -46.77 -12.08
N GLN A 590 -13.58 -47.98 -12.03
CA GLN A 590 -13.75 -48.83 -13.22
C GLN A 590 -15.11 -48.73 -13.90
N LEU A 591 -16.13 -48.15 -13.25
CA LEU A 591 -17.47 -48.01 -13.83
C LEU A 591 -17.65 -46.72 -14.68
N ALA A 592 -16.74 -45.75 -14.60
CA ALA A 592 -16.82 -44.49 -15.34
C ALA A 592 -16.44 -44.59 -16.83
N SER A 593 -15.94 -45.74 -17.30
CA SER A 593 -15.44 -45.93 -18.68
C SER A 593 -16.37 -46.72 -19.59
N ALA A 594 -17.56 -47.11 -19.12
CA ALA A 594 -18.50 -47.96 -19.85
C ALA A 594 -19.88 -47.31 -20.04
N GLN A 595 -20.23 -47.07 -21.32
CA GLN A 595 -21.50 -46.52 -21.82
C GLN A 595 -21.70 -45.00 -21.58
N GLY A 596 -21.94 -44.27 -22.67
CA GLY A 596 -21.93 -42.80 -22.66
C GLY A 596 -23.29 -42.15 -22.41
N GLY A 597 -23.25 -41.03 -21.69
CA GLY A 597 -24.36 -40.09 -21.49
C GLY A 597 -23.81 -38.81 -20.83
N THR A 598 -23.84 -37.70 -21.54
CA THR A 598 -23.14 -36.46 -21.14
C THR A 598 -23.83 -35.75 -19.98
N GLN A 599 -23.20 -35.73 -18.80
CA GLN A 599 -23.56 -34.78 -17.72
C GLN A 599 -22.37 -34.43 -16.81
N GLU A 600 -21.29 -33.93 -17.40
CA GLU A 600 -20.18 -33.31 -16.67
C GLU A 600 -20.67 -32.03 -15.95
N ASN A 601 -20.14 -31.75 -14.76
CA ASN A 601 -20.52 -30.67 -13.82
C ASN A 601 -21.74 -30.94 -12.91
N SER A 602 -21.69 -32.00 -12.09
CA SER A 602 -22.47 -32.05 -10.84
C SER A 602 -21.57 -32.33 -9.63
N VAL A 603 -21.67 -31.51 -8.59
CA VAL A 603 -20.98 -31.72 -7.31
C VAL A 603 -21.97 -32.36 -6.34
N MET A 604 -21.68 -33.58 -5.92
CA MET A 604 -22.50 -34.32 -4.94
C MET A 604 -21.87 -34.25 -3.56
N MET A 605 -22.70 -34.11 -2.52
CA MET A 605 -22.25 -34.15 -1.14
C MET A 605 -22.84 -35.38 -0.45
N ARG A 606 -22.04 -36.04 0.38
CA ARG A 606 -22.41 -37.27 1.08
C ARG A 606 -22.62 -36.97 2.56
N ASN A 607 -23.75 -37.40 3.12
CA ASN A 607 -23.99 -37.28 4.56
C ASN A 607 -23.09 -38.27 5.31
N PRO A 608 -22.15 -37.83 6.17
CA PRO A 608 -21.21 -38.72 6.84
C PRO A 608 -21.89 -39.67 7.85
N ALA A 609 -23.09 -39.35 8.33
CA ALA A 609 -23.81 -40.18 9.30
C ALA A 609 -24.71 -41.27 8.68
N THR A 610 -25.20 -41.07 7.46
CA THR A 610 -26.11 -42.01 6.77
C THR A 610 -25.54 -42.63 5.51
N GLY A 611 -24.42 -42.13 5.00
CA GLY A 611 -23.80 -42.57 3.74
C GLY A 611 -24.58 -42.19 2.48
N GLU A 612 -25.74 -41.54 2.65
CA GLU A 612 -26.65 -41.09 1.59
C GLU A 612 -26.01 -39.94 0.78
N VAL A 613 -26.17 -40.00 -0.54
CA VAL A 613 -25.62 -39.02 -1.47
C VAL A 613 -26.75 -38.11 -1.93
N THR A 614 -26.65 -36.83 -1.60
CA THR A 614 -27.61 -35.81 -2.07
C THR A 614 -26.93 -34.88 -3.07
N THR A 615 -27.60 -34.66 -4.20
CA THR A 615 -27.24 -33.64 -5.17
C THR A 615 -27.40 -32.27 -4.52
N VAL A 616 -26.31 -31.53 -4.33
CA VAL A 616 -26.38 -30.18 -3.78
C VAL A 616 -27.15 -29.29 -4.75
N LEU A 617 -28.06 -28.46 -4.22
CA LEU A 617 -28.84 -27.51 -5.00
C LEU A 617 -27.93 -26.65 -5.88
N GLU A 618 -28.28 -26.52 -7.16
CA GLU A 618 -27.48 -25.82 -8.16
C GLU A 618 -27.08 -24.42 -7.69
N SER A 619 -25.78 -24.14 -7.62
CA SER A 619 -25.33 -22.79 -7.29
C SER A 619 -25.69 -21.86 -8.45
N ALA A 620 -26.33 -20.72 -8.12
CA ALA A 620 -26.72 -19.74 -9.12
C ALA A 620 -25.52 -19.23 -9.94
N SER A 621 -24.31 -19.28 -9.37
CA SER A 621 -23.05 -18.98 -10.05
C SER A 621 -22.69 -20.02 -11.13
N LEU A 622 -22.93 -21.32 -10.94
CA LEU A 622 -22.69 -22.34 -11.97
C LEU A 622 -23.72 -22.23 -13.11
N GLN A 623 -25.01 -22.11 -12.80
CA GLN A 623 -26.05 -21.87 -13.81
C GLN A 623 -25.74 -20.60 -14.61
N HIS A 624 -25.34 -19.52 -13.93
CA HIS A 624 -24.95 -18.26 -14.56
C HIS A 624 -23.51 -18.26 -15.10
N VAL A 625 -22.81 -19.40 -15.18
CA VAL A 625 -21.61 -19.60 -16.00
C VAL A 625 -21.96 -20.39 -17.28
N GLY A 626 -22.80 -21.42 -17.17
CA GLY A 626 -23.31 -22.17 -18.31
C GLY A 626 -24.25 -21.37 -19.23
N GLN A 627 -24.95 -20.36 -18.70
CA GLN A 627 -25.91 -19.53 -19.43
C GLN A 627 -25.34 -18.19 -19.96
N ARG A 628 -24.01 -17.98 -19.91
CA ARG A 628 -23.42 -16.74 -20.43
C ARG A 628 -23.39 -16.75 -21.95
N ALA A 629 -23.96 -15.70 -22.57
CA ALA A 629 -23.82 -15.47 -24.02
C ALA A 629 -22.36 -15.18 -24.44
N TRP A 630 -21.49 -14.85 -23.49
CA TRP A 630 -20.06 -14.66 -23.71
C TRP A 630 -19.25 -15.43 -22.65
N GLN A 631 -18.54 -16.46 -23.10
CA GLN A 631 -17.41 -17.05 -22.37
C GLN A 631 -16.12 -16.43 -22.94
N GLY A 632 -15.18 -16.08 -22.05
CA GLY A 632 -14.20 -15.03 -22.33
C GLY A 632 -13.05 -15.43 -23.25
N LEU A 633 -12.63 -14.46 -24.07
CA LEU A 633 -11.33 -14.32 -24.77
C LEU A 633 -10.75 -15.48 -25.61
N GLU A 634 -11.42 -16.62 -25.78
CA GLU A 634 -10.96 -17.64 -26.72
C GLU A 634 -11.00 -17.13 -28.16
N GLN A 635 -9.87 -17.20 -28.85
CA GLN A 635 -9.70 -16.68 -30.20
C GLN A 635 -10.28 -17.71 -31.20
N ARG A 636 -11.52 -17.51 -31.64
CA ARG A 636 -12.31 -18.41 -32.52
C ARG A 636 -11.82 -18.43 -33.99
N ILE A 637 -10.51 -18.59 -34.18
CA ILE A 637 -9.82 -18.56 -35.48
C ILE A 637 -10.39 -19.64 -36.39
N GLY A 638 -11.03 -19.23 -37.50
CA GLY A 638 -11.59 -20.14 -38.50
C GLY A 638 -12.95 -20.76 -38.15
N LEU A 639 -13.59 -20.36 -37.04
CA LEU A 639 -14.93 -20.82 -36.65
C LEU A 639 -16.05 -19.83 -36.98
N ASP A 640 -15.71 -18.60 -37.39
CA ASP A 640 -16.66 -17.58 -37.84
C ASP A 640 -16.45 -17.32 -39.34
N GLU A 641 -17.55 -17.30 -40.11
CA GLU A 641 -17.49 -16.99 -41.55
C GLU A 641 -17.11 -15.52 -41.78
N PRO A 642 -16.30 -15.19 -42.81
CA PRO A 642 -15.87 -13.83 -43.07
C PRO A 642 -17.03 -12.97 -43.57
N SER A 643 -17.56 -12.11 -42.70
CA SER A 643 -18.53 -11.08 -43.05
C SER A 643 -17.91 -9.98 -43.92
N MET A 644 -18.75 -9.29 -44.71
CA MET A 644 -18.31 -8.07 -45.40
C MET A 644 -18.06 -6.94 -44.40
N LEU A 645 -16.99 -6.19 -44.60
CA LEU A 645 -16.62 -5.06 -43.75
C LEU A 645 -17.55 -3.87 -44.00
N GLU A 646 -18.45 -3.58 -43.07
CA GLU A 646 -19.30 -2.37 -43.10
C GLU A 646 -18.58 -1.16 -42.47
N GLU A 647 -18.86 0.05 -42.98
CA GLU A 647 -18.25 1.29 -42.48
C GLU A 647 -18.85 1.70 -41.13
N GLY A 648 -17.99 1.80 -40.10
CA GLY A 648 -18.41 2.14 -38.74
C GLY A 648 -18.91 3.58 -38.57
N ARG A 649 -19.65 3.82 -37.46
CA ARG A 649 -20.19 5.15 -37.11
C ARG A 649 -19.06 6.17 -36.92
N GLN A 650 -18.95 7.16 -37.81
CA GLN A 650 -18.05 8.30 -37.67
C GLN A 650 -18.77 9.55 -37.12
N GLY A 651 -18.16 10.24 -36.15
CA GLY A 651 -18.68 11.49 -35.58
C GLY A 651 -18.28 11.75 -34.13
N ILE A 652 -18.74 12.87 -33.57
CA ILE A 652 -18.65 13.15 -32.13
C ILE A 652 -19.78 12.37 -31.43
N ALA A 653 -19.46 11.62 -30.37
CA ALA A 653 -20.35 10.64 -29.74
C ALA A 653 -21.75 11.15 -29.32
N LYS A 654 -21.91 12.47 -29.11
CA LYS A 654 -23.19 13.12 -28.79
C LYS A 654 -24.16 13.23 -30.01
N GLY A 655 -23.75 12.83 -31.21
CA GLY A 655 -24.44 13.17 -32.46
C GLY A 655 -24.54 12.06 -33.50
N TYR A 656 -24.41 10.78 -33.14
CA TYR A 656 -24.68 9.69 -34.08
C TYR A 656 -26.14 9.73 -34.54
N LYS A 657 -26.35 9.71 -35.86
CA LYS A 657 -27.67 9.53 -36.48
C LYS A 657 -27.75 8.11 -37.03
N ASP A 658 -28.85 7.43 -36.77
CA ASP A 658 -29.01 6.04 -37.19
C ASP A 658 -29.22 5.89 -38.70
N ALA A 659 -28.65 4.83 -39.26
CA ALA A 659 -28.67 4.53 -40.68
C ALA A 659 -30.03 3.91 -41.10
N GLY A 660 -31.03 4.77 -41.32
CA GLY A 660 -32.25 4.41 -42.07
C GLY A 660 -33.38 3.78 -41.24
N GLY A 661 -34.04 4.58 -40.40
CA GLY A 661 -35.32 4.21 -39.78
C GLY A 661 -36.05 5.42 -39.22
N GLN A 662 -37.36 5.55 -39.49
CA GLN A 662 -38.18 6.64 -38.94
C GLN A 662 -38.65 6.32 -37.52
N GLY A 663 -37.84 6.67 -36.52
CA GLY A 663 -38.29 6.72 -35.13
C GLY A 663 -39.11 7.99 -34.85
N HIS A 664 -40.39 7.85 -34.54
CA HIS A 664 -41.18 8.95 -33.98
C HIS A 664 -40.81 9.17 -32.50
N THR A 665 -40.62 10.43 -32.12
CA THR A 665 -40.53 10.84 -30.71
C THR A 665 -41.92 10.83 -30.06
N MET A 666 -42.04 10.17 -28.91
CA MET A 666 -42.89 10.60 -27.80
C MET A 666 -41.99 10.94 -26.62
#